data_AF-A0A2W1H6A4-F1
#
_entry.id   AF-A0A2W1H6A4-F1
#
_cell.length_a   1.000
_cell.length_b   1.000
_cell.length_c   1.000
_cell.angle_alpha   90.00
_cell.angle_beta   90.00
_cell.angle_gamma   90.00
#
_symmetry.space_group_name_H-M   'P 1'
#
loop_
_entity.id
_entity.type
_entity.pdbx_description
1 polymer ?
#
loop_
_entity_poly.entity_id
_entity_poly.type
_entity_poly.pdbx_seq_one_letter_code
_entity_poly.pdbx_strand_id
1 'polypeptide(L)'
;MGVTGGMTNAKCKDACRAAGYVLAGTEYAGECFCDNQFRNNGGPAPDGEVGCNMACNGNQTEMCGGSDRLTTFKFYTGGESTASSAAPTVAPSTAVSTANPSVPATSTSAAQPVATGLPKGFEYKGCYVDGPGFRIVNYQQPDDQAMTIASCATKCAAAGYQIAAMEYSYQCFCDNAVRMGGKLAESESDCNTKCAGDQSQTCGGPNRMSIWSSQEPLKVIQAPKPVANVSGWEYQGCITDNVNGQSVFPWKLVNQTANSPQWCLSQCQAFGYMAGGMEYGEECYCGDLDGIEKTGSQVAPESDCNTACSGDPEALCGQGNRLSWYKWTADPLYVFDYPKGNAAGRYEFLVGGPIIPLISQPGINGKISFLEKHGTGEPNTTGAYEFDPSIGGDIFHAFRELRGIKTDIFCAAGLTMPDRAGRQINIGGWSTDSLFGVRIYWPDGSAGVNGTNDWQEDVSTVKLQRGRWYPTGMVMANGSMLIVGGEDGSNGPPVPNMEILPTVGPVYEAQYLRDTDPYNLYPYLVVLPSGGIFIQYYNEARILDEVTLDTVKVLPKVPSSIVDPTGGRTYPLEGTQVLMPQYYPYDAPLEVLICGGAARQPAWGLDNCVSIEPDAPNPQWTLERMPSRRVMSCMATLPDGTFLILNGAEIGAAGFGLADQSNLNAVLYDSRKPKHKRMSIMANTTIARMYHSEAVLMDDGRVLVSGSDPEDQGKHPQEHRLEVFLPPYILSGAPQPTFDLPQNDWIWETDYSFTITSATSGAIKVSLLGSESSTHGSSMGARILFPSFSCAGTSCTVKAPKGPYVAPVGWYRMFVLDGPTPSHAKWIRLGGDPAGLGNWPNAEAFKPLPGVGPVNSPKKTTRSESAVPRSFFG
;
A
#
# COMPACT_ATOMS: atom_id res chain seq x y z
N MET A 1 -39.73 35.43 -27.76
CA MET A 1 -39.78 35.09 -29.20
C MET A 1 -38.89 33.89 -29.46
N GLY A 2 -39.27 32.99 -30.37
CA GLY A 2 -38.43 31.84 -30.74
C GLY A 2 -37.29 32.26 -31.66
N VAL A 3 -36.04 32.03 -31.26
CA VAL A 3 -34.84 32.24 -32.08
C VAL A 3 -34.27 30.86 -32.42
N THR A 4 -34.03 30.57 -33.70
CA THR A 4 -33.55 29.25 -34.15
C THR A 4 -32.06 29.05 -33.86
N GLY A 5 -31.72 27.87 -33.31
CA GLY A 5 -30.36 27.47 -32.91
C GLY A 5 -29.94 28.00 -31.54
N GLY A 6 -28.68 27.78 -31.13
CA GLY A 6 -28.18 28.24 -29.83
C GLY A 6 -28.31 29.77 -29.67
N MET A 7 -28.91 30.20 -28.55
CA MET A 7 -29.21 31.61 -28.26
C MET A 7 -27.94 32.42 -27.98
N THR A 8 -27.85 33.64 -28.49
CA THR A 8 -26.82 34.63 -28.12
C THR A 8 -27.46 35.99 -27.95
N ASN A 9 -26.82 36.88 -27.19
CA ASN A 9 -27.29 38.26 -27.04
C ASN A 9 -27.43 38.97 -28.39
N ALA A 10 -26.51 38.72 -29.34
CA ALA A 10 -26.58 39.24 -30.69
C ALA A 10 -27.85 38.79 -31.43
N LYS A 11 -28.14 37.48 -31.42
CA LYS A 11 -29.33 36.95 -32.09
C LYS A 11 -30.64 37.47 -31.49
N CYS A 12 -30.70 37.57 -30.16
CA CYS A 12 -31.89 38.14 -29.52
C CYS A 12 -32.09 39.62 -29.90
N LYS A 13 -31.00 40.40 -29.90
CA LYS A 13 -31.05 41.80 -30.34
C LYS A 13 -31.53 41.95 -31.79
N ASP A 14 -30.98 41.16 -32.69
CA ASP A 14 -31.32 41.23 -34.12
C ASP A 14 -32.78 40.84 -34.37
N ALA A 15 -33.28 39.81 -33.67
CA ALA A 15 -34.68 39.38 -33.74
C ALA A 15 -35.63 40.47 -33.22
N CYS A 16 -35.36 41.05 -32.06
CA CYS A 16 -36.20 42.11 -31.49
C CYS A 16 -36.19 43.38 -32.34
N ARG A 17 -35.03 43.76 -32.90
CA ARG A 17 -34.91 44.91 -33.79
C ARG A 17 -35.64 44.70 -35.11
N ALA A 18 -35.55 43.51 -35.70
CA ALA A 18 -36.28 43.15 -36.92
C ALA A 18 -37.80 43.17 -36.71
N ALA A 19 -38.26 42.86 -35.48
CA ALA A 19 -39.66 42.91 -35.08
C ALA A 19 -40.14 44.32 -34.64
N GLY A 20 -39.28 45.35 -34.74
CA GLY A 20 -39.65 46.75 -34.47
C GLY A 20 -39.68 47.15 -33.00
N TYR A 21 -39.06 46.37 -32.11
CA TYR A 21 -38.98 46.69 -30.67
C TYR A 21 -37.73 47.50 -30.31
N VAL A 22 -37.83 48.40 -29.33
CA VAL A 22 -36.70 49.22 -28.85
C VAL A 22 -35.92 48.60 -27.68
N LEU A 23 -36.42 47.51 -27.09
CA LEU A 23 -35.74 46.71 -26.07
C LEU A 23 -35.62 45.24 -26.50
N ALA A 24 -34.50 44.63 -26.17
CA ALA A 24 -34.26 43.19 -26.20
C ALA A 24 -33.76 42.74 -24.82
N GLY A 25 -34.11 41.52 -24.38
CA GLY A 25 -33.61 40.95 -23.14
C GLY A 25 -33.42 39.44 -23.26
N THR A 26 -32.34 38.91 -22.68
CA THR A 26 -32.06 37.47 -22.63
C THR A 26 -32.17 36.96 -21.19
N GLU A 27 -32.77 35.77 -21.03
CA GLU A 27 -32.96 35.09 -19.74
C GLU A 27 -32.64 33.59 -19.88
N TYR A 28 -32.29 32.94 -18.76
CA TYR A 28 -32.15 31.48 -18.67
C TYR A 28 -31.27 30.85 -19.77
N ALA A 29 -30.18 31.51 -20.16
CA ALA A 29 -29.24 31.10 -21.22
C ALA A 29 -29.81 30.96 -22.65
N GLY A 30 -31.13 30.77 -22.80
CA GLY A 30 -31.79 30.33 -24.02
C GLY A 30 -32.97 31.18 -24.46
N GLU A 31 -33.44 32.11 -23.63
CA GLU A 31 -34.68 32.84 -23.88
C GLU A 31 -34.42 34.25 -24.42
N CYS A 32 -35.39 34.78 -25.17
CA CYS A 32 -35.31 36.11 -25.76
C CYS A 32 -36.66 36.85 -25.69
N PHE A 33 -36.62 38.06 -25.14
CA PHE A 33 -37.76 38.93 -24.87
C PHE A 33 -37.61 40.26 -25.59
N CYS A 34 -38.72 40.79 -26.12
CA CYS A 34 -38.75 42.06 -26.84
C CYS A 34 -39.93 42.90 -26.36
N ASP A 35 -39.70 44.19 -26.08
CA ASP A 35 -40.77 45.16 -25.77
C ASP A 35 -40.29 46.58 -26.14
N ASN A 36 -41.17 47.57 -26.02
CA ASN A 36 -40.85 48.99 -26.19
C ASN A 36 -40.66 49.74 -24.88
N GLN A 37 -40.99 49.12 -23.75
CA GLN A 37 -40.84 49.69 -22.41
C GLN A 37 -40.74 48.57 -21.36
N PHE A 38 -40.15 48.87 -20.20
CA PHE A 38 -40.23 47.95 -19.06
C PHE A 38 -41.64 48.00 -18.46
N ARG A 39 -42.21 46.83 -18.19
CA ARG A 39 -43.56 46.65 -17.62
C ARG A 39 -43.46 45.82 -16.34
N ASN A 40 -44.56 45.70 -15.60
CA ASN A 40 -44.65 44.90 -14.37
C ASN A 40 -43.61 45.29 -13.30
N ASN A 41 -43.39 46.60 -13.12
CA ASN A 41 -42.36 47.14 -12.22
C ASN A 41 -40.92 46.73 -12.59
N GLY A 42 -40.68 46.28 -13.83
CA GLY A 42 -39.36 45.96 -14.34
C GLY A 42 -38.42 47.17 -14.30
N GLY A 43 -37.23 46.97 -13.77
CA GLY A 43 -36.19 47.99 -13.64
C GLY A 43 -34.84 47.34 -13.34
N PRO A 44 -33.78 48.15 -13.12
CA PRO A 44 -32.47 47.63 -12.75
C PRO A 44 -32.55 46.73 -11.52
N ALA A 45 -31.89 45.58 -11.59
CA ALA A 45 -31.93 44.59 -10.54
C ALA A 45 -31.25 45.13 -9.24
N PRO A 46 -31.83 44.94 -8.05
CA PRO A 46 -31.27 45.46 -6.79
C PRO A 46 -29.90 44.87 -6.43
N ASP A 47 -29.59 43.69 -6.94
CA ASP A 47 -28.34 42.93 -6.80
C ASP A 47 -27.34 43.21 -7.94
N GLY A 48 -27.61 44.18 -8.81
CA GLY A 48 -26.77 44.51 -9.96
C GLY A 48 -26.70 43.34 -10.95
N GLU A 49 -25.48 42.99 -11.39
CA GLU A 49 -25.27 41.93 -12.38
C GLU A 49 -25.11 40.53 -11.75
N VAL A 50 -25.15 40.40 -10.41
CA VAL A 50 -24.84 39.13 -9.71
C VAL A 50 -25.76 37.99 -10.14
N GLY A 51 -27.03 38.28 -10.39
CA GLY A 51 -28.01 37.29 -10.84
C GLY A 51 -28.06 37.09 -12.36
N CYS A 52 -27.31 37.85 -13.17
CA CYS A 52 -27.15 37.65 -14.61
C CYS A 52 -25.97 36.70 -14.88
N ASN A 53 -26.03 35.49 -14.33
CA ASN A 53 -24.88 34.58 -14.21
C ASN A 53 -24.92 33.35 -15.13
N MET A 54 -25.88 33.28 -16.06
CA MET A 54 -26.01 32.14 -16.97
C MET A 54 -25.39 32.47 -18.33
N ALA A 55 -24.44 31.65 -18.77
CA ALA A 55 -23.81 31.79 -20.06
C ALA A 55 -24.79 31.43 -21.21
N CYS A 56 -24.72 32.14 -22.33
CA CYS A 56 -25.64 31.91 -23.45
C CYS A 56 -25.47 30.52 -24.09
N ASN A 57 -26.57 29.84 -24.39
CA ASN A 57 -26.58 28.50 -25.01
C ASN A 57 -25.81 28.43 -26.34
N GLY A 58 -25.75 29.54 -27.08
CA GLY A 58 -25.03 29.67 -28.35
C GLY A 58 -23.67 30.38 -28.25
N ASN A 59 -23.30 30.92 -27.09
CA ASN A 59 -21.98 31.51 -26.83
C ASN A 59 -21.67 31.55 -25.33
N GLN A 60 -20.84 30.61 -24.87
CA GLN A 60 -20.51 30.45 -23.44
C GLN A 60 -19.67 31.61 -22.85
N THR A 61 -19.18 32.54 -23.69
CA THR A 61 -18.38 33.70 -23.23
C THR A 61 -19.21 34.95 -22.94
N GLU A 62 -20.53 34.89 -23.12
CA GLU A 62 -21.47 35.98 -22.85
C GLU A 62 -22.55 35.51 -21.88
N MET A 63 -23.03 36.41 -21.01
CA MET A 63 -24.15 36.11 -20.11
C MET A 63 -25.49 36.43 -20.78
N CYS A 64 -26.44 35.51 -20.68
CA CYS A 64 -27.82 35.59 -21.16
C CYS A 64 -28.78 35.48 -19.98
N GLY A 65 -28.68 36.46 -19.07
CA GLY A 65 -29.52 36.58 -17.88
C GLY A 65 -29.24 35.54 -16.80
N GLY A 66 -30.25 35.27 -15.98
CA GLY A 66 -30.29 34.26 -14.94
C GLY A 66 -31.69 34.22 -14.33
N SER A 67 -31.88 33.55 -13.19
CA SER A 67 -33.23 33.39 -12.60
C SER A 67 -33.83 34.76 -12.22
N ASP A 68 -34.95 35.12 -12.83
CA ASP A 68 -35.65 36.41 -12.69
C ASP A 68 -34.75 37.62 -13.03
N ARG A 69 -33.78 37.45 -13.92
CA ARG A 69 -32.80 38.47 -14.31
C ARG A 69 -32.59 38.48 -15.82
N LEU A 70 -33.05 39.55 -16.45
CA LEU A 70 -32.82 39.79 -17.87
C LEU A 70 -31.51 40.55 -18.07
N THR A 71 -30.63 40.03 -18.93
CA THR A 71 -29.58 40.87 -19.54
C THR A 71 -30.24 41.71 -20.62
N THR A 72 -30.39 43.02 -20.40
CA THR A 72 -31.20 43.90 -21.24
C THR A 72 -30.38 44.80 -22.16
N PHE A 73 -30.90 45.04 -23.37
CA PHE A 73 -30.29 45.86 -24.41
C PHE A 73 -31.33 46.85 -24.95
N LYS A 74 -30.96 48.14 -25.04
CA LYS A 74 -31.81 49.19 -25.59
C LYS A 74 -31.24 49.71 -26.90
N PHE A 75 -32.07 49.80 -27.94
CA PHE A 75 -31.69 50.37 -29.23
C PHE A 75 -31.92 51.88 -29.23
N TYR A 76 -30.89 52.66 -29.55
CA TYR A 76 -31.03 54.11 -29.71
C TYR A 76 -31.58 54.43 -31.10
N THR A 77 -32.84 54.85 -31.19
CA THR A 77 -33.36 55.63 -32.32
C THR A 77 -33.06 57.09 -32.03
N GLY A 78 -32.13 57.69 -32.78
CA GLY A 78 -31.61 59.03 -32.51
C GLY A 78 -32.68 60.11 -32.36
N GLY A 79 -32.55 60.90 -31.30
CA GLY A 79 -33.36 62.08 -31.01
C GLY A 79 -33.33 62.50 -29.53
N GLU A 80 -32.18 63.03 -29.08
CA GLU A 80 -31.93 64.00 -27.96
C GLU A 80 -32.54 63.76 -26.55
N SER A 81 -31.94 64.15 -25.41
CA SER A 81 -30.59 64.51 -24.98
C SER A 81 -30.59 64.56 -23.43
N THR A 82 -29.47 64.13 -22.83
CA THR A 82 -28.86 64.49 -21.52
C THR A 82 -29.70 64.95 -20.31
N ALA A 83 -29.56 64.23 -19.18
CA ALA A 83 -29.03 64.81 -17.93
C ALA A 83 -28.69 63.72 -16.89
N SER A 84 -27.49 63.86 -16.33
CA SER A 84 -26.91 63.09 -15.23
C SER A 84 -27.40 63.63 -13.87
N SER A 85 -27.44 62.77 -12.84
CA SER A 85 -26.74 62.91 -11.56
C SER A 85 -27.55 62.59 -10.29
N ALA A 86 -26.81 61.91 -9.39
CA ALA A 86 -26.87 61.94 -7.92
C ALA A 86 -27.95 61.15 -7.15
N ALA A 87 -27.46 60.16 -6.40
CA ALA A 87 -28.00 59.66 -5.13
C ALA A 87 -27.92 60.77 -4.03
N PRO A 88 -28.35 60.60 -2.75
CA PRO A 88 -28.83 59.38 -2.06
C PRO A 88 -29.95 59.60 -0.99
N THR A 89 -30.13 58.57 -0.15
CA THR A 89 -30.51 58.57 1.29
C THR A 89 -31.97 58.40 1.77
N VAL A 90 -32.17 57.21 2.36
CA VAL A 90 -32.66 56.87 3.72
C VAL A 90 -34.16 56.98 4.06
N ALA A 91 -34.61 55.84 4.60
CA ALA A 91 -35.86 55.42 5.25
C ALA A 91 -36.25 56.28 6.49
N PRO A 92 -37.24 55.92 7.36
CA PRO A 92 -38.09 54.72 7.42
C PRO A 92 -39.57 54.98 7.82
N SER A 93 -40.28 53.88 8.13
CA SER A 93 -41.51 53.76 8.96
C SER A 93 -42.86 54.02 8.29
N THR A 94 -44.00 53.42 8.63
CA THR A 94 -44.40 52.14 9.27
C THR A 94 -45.90 51.99 8.95
N ALA A 95 -46.32 50.74 8.75
CA ALA A 95 -47.66 50.14 8.95
C ALA A 95 -48.90 51.04 9.09
N VAL A 96 -49.95 50.75 8.30
CA VAL A 96 -51.33 50.60 8.81
C VAL A 96 -52.11 49.58 7.97
N SER A 97 -52.69 48.60 8.66
CA SER A 97 -53.63 47.59 8.18
C SER A 97 -55.01 48.18 7.85
N THR A 98 -55.69 47.66 6.83
CA THR A 98 -57.16 47.59 6.83
C THR A 98 -57.64 46.30 6.16
N ALA A 99 -58.47 45.57 6.91
CA ALA A 99 -59.19 44.35 6.50
C ALA A 99 -60.42 44.70 5.66
N ASN A 100 -60.78 43.89 4.65
CA ASN A 100 -61.89 42.89 4.63
C ASN A 100 -62.74 43.18 3.36
N PRO A 101 -63.66 42.31 2.89
CA PRO A 101 -63.98 40.94 3.29
C PRO A 101 -64.04 39.91 2.15
N SER A 102 -64.12 38.68 2.59
CA SER A 102 -64.42 37.43 1.88
C SER A 102 -65.85 37.33 1.34
N VAL A 103 -66.01 36.64 0.21
CA VAL A 103 -67.28 36.02 -0.22
C VAL A 103 -66.95 34.57 -0.68
N PRO A 104 -67.71 33.56 -0.23
CA PRO A 104 -67.41 32.15 -0.49
C PRO A 104 -68.02 31.67 -1.82
N ALA A 105 -67.32 30.82 -2.55
CA ALA A 105 -67.90 30.04 -3.65
C ALA A 105 -67.52 28.56 -3.50
N THR A 106 -68.57 27.76 -3.36
CA THR A 106 -68.57 26.31 -3.14
C THR A 106 -68.34 25.54 -4.45
N SER A 107 -67.42 24.58 -4.39
CA SER A 107 -67.27 23.31 -5.15
C SER A 107 -68.01 23.08 -6.48
N THR A 108 -67.24 22.75 -7.52
CA THR A 108 -67.60 21.72 -8.53
C THR A 108 -66.37 20.90 -8.90
N SER A 109 -66.40 19.61 -8.56
CA SER A 109 -65.48 18.58 -9.05
C SER A 109 -65.66 18.44 -10.58
N ALA A 110 -64.65 18.86 -11.34
CA ALA A 110 -64.58 18.63 -12.78
C ALA A 110 -63.89 17.28 -13.03
N ALA A 111 -64.53 16.43 -13.83
CA ALA A 111 -63.99 15.15 -14.27
C ALA A 111 -62.64 15.33 -14.98
N GLN A 112 -61.66 14.48 -14.65
CA GLN A 112 -60.30 14.57 -15.17
C GLN A 112 -60.24 14.24 -16.69
N PRO A 113 -59.35 14.90 -17.45
CA PRO A 113 -59.17 14.66 -18.88
C PRO A 113 -58.65 13.24 -19.13
N VAL A 114 -59.36 12.46 -19.96
CA VAL A 114 -58.96 11.10 -20.34
C VAL A 114 -58.01 11.16 -21.53
N ALA A 115 -56.73 10.92 -21.30
CA ALA A 115 -55.76 10.73 -22.37
C ALA A 115 -56.05 9.42 -23.12
N THR A 116 -56.03 9.46 -24.46
CA THR A 116 -56.19 8.28 -25.32
C THR A 116 -54.86 7.96 -26.00
N GLY A 117 -54.58 6.68 -26.26
CA GLY A 117 -53.32 6.25 -26.90
C GLY A 117 -52.11 6.09 -25.97
N LEU A 118 -52.32 5.91 -24.66
CA LEU A 118 -51.24 5.63 -23.71
C LEU A 118 -50.62 4.24 -23.95
N PRO A 119 -49.32 4.06 -23.68
CA PRO A 119 -48.71 2.73 -23.58
C PRO A 119 -49.42 1.86 -22.53
N LYS A 120 -49.37 0.54 -22.73
CA LYS A 120 -50.02 -0.42 -21.84
C LYS A 120 -49.59 -0.20 -20.38
N GLY A 121 -50.57 -0.02 -19.50
CA GLY A 121 -50.37 0.11 -18.06
C GLY A 121 -50.13 1.53 -17.56
N PHE A 122 -49.85 2.51 -18.42
CA PHE A 122 -49.67 3.90 -17.98
C PHE A 122 -51.00 4.52 -17.56
N GLU A 123 -51.06 4.95 -16.29
CA GLU A 123 -52.22 5.63 -15.70
C GLU A 123 -51.78 6.90 -14.99
N TYR A 124 -52.69 7.87 -14.85
CA TYR A 124 -52.42 9.09 -14.12
C TYR A 124 -52.25 8.80 -12.63
N LYS A 125 -51.17 9.29 -12.04
CA LYS A 125 -50.82 9.10 -10.63
C LYS A 125 -50.97 10.35 -9.79
N GLY A 126 -51.34 11.48 -10.40
CA GLY A 126 -51.64 12.74 -9.70
C GLY A 126 -50.74 13.90 -10.09
N CYS A 127 -51.05 15.06 -9.53
CA CYS A 127 -50.23 16.26 -9.64
C CYS A 127 -49.17 16.28 -8.53
N TYR A 128 -47.89 16.32 -8.88
CA TYR A 128 -46.78 16.30 -7.94
C TYR A 128 -46.06 17.65 -7.86
N VAL A 129 -45.58 18.00 -6.67
CA VAL A 129 -44.75 19.18 -6.42
C VAL A 129 -43.35 18.93 -6.98
N ASP A 130 -42.91 19.81 -7.87
CA ASP A 130 -41.52 19.92 -8.34
C ASP A 130 -41.00 21.32 -8.00
N GLY A 131 -39.72 21.64 -8.23
CA GLY A 131 -39.26 22.99 -7.93
C GLY A 131 -37.83 23.34 -8.38
N PRO A 132 -37.48 24.64 -8.34
CA PRO A 132 -36.22 25.16 -8.88
C PRO A 132 -34.96 24.73 -8.08
N GLY A 133 -35.14 24.04 -6.95
CA GLY A 133 -34.05 23.52 -6.11
C GLY A 133 -33.92 22.00 -6.08
N PHE A 134 -34.84 21.25 -6.71
CA PHE A 134 -34.78 19.78 -6.79
C PHE A 134 -35.73 19.26 -7.87
N ARG A 135 -35.29 18.24 -8.61
CA ARG A 135 -36.11 17.57 -9.63
C ARG A 135 -36.62 16.24 -9.09
N ILE A 136 -37.92 15.98 -9.22
CA ILE A 136 -38.50 14.68 -8.80
C ILE A 136 -38.50 13.62 -9.91
N VAL A 137 -38.16 13.98 -11.16
CA VAL A 137 -38.04 13.08 -12.34
C VAL A 137 -36.88 13.55 -13.24
N ASN A 138 -35.83 12.74 -13.41
CA ASN A 138 -34.52 13.23 -13.86
C ASN A 138 -34.33 13.37 -15.38
N TYR A 139 -34.93 12.51 -16.21
CA TYR A 139 -34.56 12.43 -17.63
C TYR A 139 -35.47 13.25 -18.53
N GLN A 140 -35.17 14.55 -18.70
CA GLN A 140 -35.86 15.41 -19.65
C GLN A 140 -35.64 14.94 -21.09
N GLN A 141 -36.73 14.79 -21.83
CA GLN A 141 -36.73 14.64 -23.27
C GLN A 141 -36.64 16.02 -23.94
N PRO A 142 -36.12 16.12 -25.17
CA PRO A 142 -36.13 17.39 -25.90
C PRO A 142 -37.54 18.01 -25.91
N ASP A 143 -37.61 19.30 -25.60
CA ASP A 143 -38.86 20.05 -25.54
C ASP A 143 -39.64 19.93 -26.86
N ASP A 144 -40.94 19.69 -26.76
CA ASP A 144 -41.79 19.34 -27.89
C ASP A 144 -43.01 20.27 -27.97
N GLN A 145 -43.02 21.14 -28.97
CA GLN A 145 -44.14 22.08 -29.19
C GLN A 145 -45.43 21.38 -29.66
N ALA A 146 -45.37 20.10 -30.00
CA ALA A 146 -46.52 19.24 -30.26
C ALA A 146 -46.76 18.23 -29.12
N MET A 147 -46.27 18.49 -27.90
CA MET A 147 -46.39 17.57 -26.78
C MET A 147 -47.85 17.26 -26.42
N THR A 148 -48.15 15.97 -26.26
CA THR A 148 -49.39 15.44 -25.69
C THR A 148 -49.03 14.48 -24.56
N ILE A 149 -50.01 14.11 -23.73
CA ILE A 149 -49.80 13.12 -22.68
C ILE A 149 -49.33 11.78 -23.28
N ALA A 150 -49.98 11.34 -24.36
CA ALA A 150 -49.65 10.09 -25.04
C ALA A 150 -48.28 10.11 -25.70
N SER A 151 -47.86 11.23 -26.31
CA SER A 151 -46.54 11.32 -26.94
C SER A 151 -45.41 11.27 -25.91
N CYS A 152 -45.56 11.91 -24.75
CA CYS A 152 -44.57 11.81 -23.67
C CYS A 152 -44.54 10.39 -23.06
N ALA A 153 -45.69 9.83 -22.70
CA ALA A 153 -45.77 8.47 -22.15
C ALA A 153 -45.18 7.43 -23.11
N THR A 154 -45.46 7.53 -24.40
CA THR A 154 -44.92 6.63 -25.43
C THR A 154 -43.41 6.77 -25.57
N LYS A 155 -42.87 8.00 -25.56
CA LYS A 155 -41.42 8.23 -25.60
C LYS A 155 -40.74 7.60 -24.38
N CYS A 156 -41.26 7.82 -23.17
CA CYS A 156 -40.69 7.25 -21.96
C CYS A 156 -40.76 5.72 -21.93
N ALA A 157 -41.91 5.14 -22.29
CA ALA A 157 -42.06 3.68 -22.38
C ALA A 157 -41.13 3.06 -23.44
N ALA A 158 -40.95 3.71 -24.60
CA ALA A 158 -40.03 3.26 -25.64
C ALA A 158 -38.55 3.33 -25.20
N ALA A 159 -38.22 4.27 -24.33
CA ALA A 159 -36.91 4.39 -23.69
C ALA A 159 -36.73 3.46 -22.46
N GLY A 160 -37.71 2.60 -22.15
CA GLY A 160 -37.64 1.63 -21.05
C GLY A 160 -38.01 2.19 -19.67
N TYR A 161 -38.55 3.40 -19.60
CA TYR A 161 -39.01 4.02 -18.36
C TYR A 161 -40.47 3.69 -18.05
N GLN A 162 -40.79 3.57 -16.76
CA GLN A 162 -42.15 3.30 -16.29
C GLN A 162 -42.88 4.55 -15.81
N ILE A 163 -42.21 5.70 -15.75
CA ILE A 163 -42.77 7.01 -15.39
C ILE A 163 -42.57 7.98 -16.55
N ALA A 164 -43.64 8.70 -16.88
CA ALA A 164 -43.64 9.87 -17.75
C ALA A 164 -44.25 11.03 -16.97
N ALA A 165 -43.54 12.14 -16.88
CA ALA A 165 -43.96 13.31 -16.14
C ALA A 165 -43.88 14.54 -17.03
N MET A 166 -44.93 15.35 -17.01
CA MET A 166 -45.09 16.49 -17.90
C MET A 166 -45.09 17.77 -17.08
N GLU A 167 -44.33 18.75 -17.54
CA GLU A 167 -44.28 20.07 -16.93
C GLU A 167 -44.37 21.16 -17.99
N TYR A 168 -44.97 22.28 -17.61
CA TYR A 168 -44.93 23.54 -18.35
C TYR A 168 -45.25 23.40 -19.85
N SER A 169 -46.36 22.74 -20.19
CA SER A 169 -46.95 22.65 -21.53
C SER A 169 -46.22 21.78 -22.55
N TYR A 170 -44.89 21.84 -22.65
CA TYR A 170 -44.11 21.24 -23.74
C TYR A 170 -42.95 20.37 -23.26
N GLN A 171 -42.75 20.24 -21.95
CA GLN A 171 -41.63 19.50 -21.38
C GLN A 171 -42.08 18.11 -20.90
N CYS A 172 -41.27 17.10 -21.25
CA CYS A 172 -41.52 15.71 -20.93
C CYS A 172 -40.31 15.11 -20.22
N PHE A 173 -40.54 14.38 -19.13
CA PHE A 173 -39.51 13.80 -18.27
C PHE A 173 -39.81 12.31 -18.08
N CYS A 174 -38.77 11.49 -18.11
CA CYS A 174 -38.87 10.05 -17.92
C CYS A 174 -38.08 9.61 -16.69
N ASP A 175 -38.55 8.59 -15.98
CA ASP A 175 -37.78 7.94 -14.90
C ASP A 175 -38.39 6.57 -14.54
N ASN A 176 -37.77 5.87 -13.59
CA ASN A 176 -38.29 4.66 -12.96
C ASN A 176 -38.59 4.84 -11.47
N ALA A 177 -38.45 6.07 -10.95
CA ALA A 177 -38.88 6.45 -9.61
C ALA A 177 -39.23 7.94 -9.54
N VAL A 178 -40.15 8.30 -8.65
CA VAL A 178 -40.32 9.68 -8.17
C VAL A 178 -39.26 9.94 -7.12
N ARG A 179 -38.45 10.99 -7.29
CA ARG A 179 -37.26 11.27 -6.47
C ARG A 179 -37.52 12.35 -5.45
N MET A 180 -36.54 12.57 -4.55
CA MET A 180 -36.54 13.64 -3.55
C MET A 180 -37.76 13.63 -2.61
N GLY A 181 -38.37 12.45 -2.41
CA GLY A 181 -39.58 12.31 -1.61
C GLY A 181 -40.79 13.04 -2.21
N GLY A 182 -40.83 13.17 -3.55
CA GLY A 182 -41.85 13.91 -4.27
C GLY A 182 -43.27 13.62 -3.75
N LYS A 183 -43.98 14.69 -3.41
CA LYS A 183 -45.32 14.64 -2.82
C LYS A 183 -46.37 15.11 -3.81
N LEU A 184 -47.58 14.59 -3.65
CA LEU A 184 -48.75 15.18 -4.29
C LEU A 184 -48.88 16.64 -3.89
N ALA A 185 -49.24 17.48 -4.86
CA ALA A 185 -49.63 18.86 -4.61
C ALA A 185 -50.89 18.87 -3.73
N GLU A 186 -51.07 19.93 -2.94
CA GLU A 186 -52.27 20.09 -2.11
C GLU A 186 -53.54 20.20 -2.96
N SER A 187 -53.41 20.64 -4.21
CA SER A 187 -54.49 20.69 -5.19
C SER A 187 -54.07 20.14 -6.56
N GLU A 188 -54.92 19.28 -7.12
CA GLU A 188 -54.82 18.82 -8.51
C GLU A 188 -54.90 19.98 -9.52
N SER A 189 -55.52 21.10 -9.14
CA SER A 189 -55.60 22.31 -9.97
C SER A 189 -54.27 23.05 -10.13
N ASP A 190 -53.23 22.66 -9.38
CA ASP A 190 -51.90 23.23 -9.53
C ASP A 190 -51.24 22.78 -10.84
N CYS A 191 -51.57 21.57 -11.30
CA CYS A 191 -51.28 21.13 -12.65
C CYS A 191 -52.38 21.67 -13.57
N ASN A 192 -52.22 22.90 -14.07
CA ASN A 192 -53.23 23.59 -14.88
C ASN A 192 -52.74 24.03 -16.26
N THR A 193 -51.48 23.76 -16.60
CA THR A 193 -50.91 24.15 -17.89
C THR A 193 -51.35 23.17 -18.97
N LYS A 194 -51.90 23.72 -20.06
CA LYS A 194 -52.37 22.92 -21.20
C LYS A 194 -51.21 22.33 -21.99
N CYS A 195 -51.39 21.14 -22.54
CA CYS A 195 -50.37 20.53 -23.39
C CYS A 195 -50.23 21.31 -24.71
N ALA A 196 -49.01 21.51 -25.19
CA ALA A 196 -48.74 22.30 -26.39
C ALA A 196 -49.40 21.72 -27.65
N GLY A 197 -49.39 20.38 -27.79
CA GLY A 197 -49.97 19.65 -28.93
C GLY A 197 -51.45 19.28 -28.79
N ASP A 198 -52.04 19.43 -27.60
CA ASP A 198 -53.47 19.19 -27.38
C ASP A 198 -53.99 20.03 -26.20
N GLN A 199 -54.68 21.12 -26.52
CA GLN A 199 -55.21 22.08 -25.55
C GLN A 199 -56.36 21.51 -24.69
N SER A 200 -56.89 20.33 -25.04
CA SER A 200 -57.87 19.63 -24.21
C SER A 200 -57.23 18.89 -23.03
N GLN A 201 -55.91 18.64 -23.09
CA GLN A 201 -55.13 17.91 -22.09
C GLN A 201 -54.36 18.87 -21.18
N THR A 202 -53.97 18.36 -20.00
CA THR A 202 -53.19 19.11 -19.01
C THR A 202 -51.84 18.44 -18.81
N CYS A 203 -50.76 19.21 -18.95
CA CYS A 203 -49.38 18.78 -18.95
C CYS A 203 -48.58 19.53 -17.87
N GLY A 204 -48.92 19.28 -16.61
CA GLY A 204 -48.27 19.87 -15.46
C GLY A 204 -48.67 21.32 -15.20
N GLY A 205 -47.77 22.06 -14.55
CA GLY A 205 -47.87 23.47 -14.18
C GLY A 205 -46.48 24.03 -13.86
N PRO A 206 -46.33 25.31 -13.55
CA PRO A 206 -45.06 25.85 -13.07
C PRO A 206 -44.66 25.13 -11.77
N ASN A 207 -43.47 24.48 -11.73
CA ASN A 207 -43.01 23.70 -10.58
C ASN A 207 -43.98 22.58 -10.18
N ARG A 208 -44.68 21.99 -11.16
CA ARG A 208 -45.72 20.97 -10.95
C ARG A 208 -45.71 19.95 -12.07
N MET A 209 -45.51 18.69 -11.72
CA MET A 209 -45.51 17.59 -12.69
C MET A 209 -46.81 16.82 -12.68
N SER A 210 -47.41 16.64 -13.85
CA SER A 210 -48.45 15.63 -14.05
C SER A 210 -47.78 14.27 -14.30
N ILE A 211 -47.86 13.34 -13.35
CA ILE A 211 -47.18 12.04 -13.43
C ILE A 211 -48.11 10.95 -13.97
N TRP A 212 -47.63 10.24 -14.99
CA TRP A 212 -48.26 9.07 -15.59
C TRP A 212 -47.32 7.88 -15.48
N SER A 213 -47.79 6.73 -14.99
CA SER A 213 -46.91 5.58 -14.74
C SER A 213 -47.61 4.24 -14.87
N SER A 214 -46.81 3.22 -15.22
CA SER A 214 -47.19 1.80 -15.20
C SER A 214 -46.86 1.08 -13.89
N GLN A 215 -46.29 1.77 -12.90
CA GLN A 215 -46.03 1.23 -11.57
C GLN A 215 -47.27 1.29 -10.68
N GLU A 216 -47.42 0.28 -9.82
CA GLU A 216 -48.41 0.25 -8.75
C GLU A 216 -47.85 -0.51 -7.53
N PRO A 217 -47.52 0.18 -6.42
CA PRO A 217 -47.48 1.64 -6.25
C PRO A 217 -46.28 2.28 -6.98
N LEU A 218 -46.29 3.61 -7.13
CA LEU A 218 -45.13 4.36 -7.59
C LEU A 218 -43.94 4.12 -6.66
N LYS A 219 -42.77 3.82 -7.22
CA LYS A 219 -41.51 3.82 -6.48
C LYS A 219 -41.13 5.27 -6.15
N VAL A 220 -41.10 5.60 -4.87
CA VAL A 220 -40.66 6.92 -4.37
C VAL A 220 -39.33 6.77 -3.65
N ILE A 221 -38.30 7.47 -4.14
CA ILE A 221 -36.98 7.60 -3.53
C ILE A 221 -36.98 8.89 -2.72
N GLN A 222 -36.63 8.82 -1.44
CA GLN A 222 -36.55 9.99 -0.56
C GLN A 222 -35.36 10.89 -0.93
N ALA A 223 -35.39 12.14 -0.47
CA ALA A 223 -34.22 13.00 -0.57
C ALA A 223 -33.05 12.35 0.19
N PRO A 224 -31.83 12.37 -0.37
CA PRO A 224 -30.70 11.71 0.25
C PRO A 224 -30.37 12.38 1.58
N LYS A 225 -30.01 11.56 2.57
CA LYS A 225 -29.62 12.00 3.90
C LYS A 225 -28.38 11.24 4.37
N PRO A 226 -27.64 11.76 5.37
CA PRO A 226 -26.55 10.99 5.94
C PRO A 226 -27.07 9.70 6.57
N VAL A 227 -26.36 8.59 6.34
CA VAL A 227 -26.64 7.34 7.03
C VAL A 227 -25.91 7.39 8.36
N ALA A 228 -26.64 7.65 9.46
CA ALA A 228 -26.00 7.93 10.76
C ALA A 228 -25.03 6.84 11.23
N ASN A 229 -25.37 5.56 10.99
CA ASN A 229 -24.58 4.41 11.41
C ASN A 229 -24.52 3.36 10.30
N VAL A 230 -23.33 2.83 10.05
CA VAL A 230 -23.08 1.74 9.10
C VAL A 230 -22.21 0.71 9.79
N SER A 231 -22.83 -0.30 10.40
CA SER A 231 -22.11 -1.26 11.26
C SER A 231 -21.34 -0.54 12.39
N GLY A 232 -20.01 -0.66 12.45
CA GLY A 232 -19.15 0.03 13.43
C GLY A 232 -18.68 1.43 13.04
N TRP A 233 -19.26 2.02 11.99
CA TRP A 233 -18.95 3.35 11.49
C TRP A 233 -20.04 4.35 11.85
N GLU A 234 -19.63 5.53 12.31
CA GLU A 234 -20.50 6.66 12.62
C GLU A 234 -20.25 7.81 11.65
N TYR A 235 -21.32 8.39 11.10
CA TYR A 235 -21.24 9.61 10.29
C TYR A 235 -20.80 10.79 11.14
N GLN A 236 -19.83 11.57 10.65
CA GLN A 236 -19.23 12.67 11.39
C GLN A 236 -19.53 14.06 10.79
N GLY A 237 -20.25 14.11 9.67
CA GLY A 237 -20.63 15.35 8.99
C GLY A 237 -19.96 15.55 7.63
N CYS A 238 -20.20 16.73 7.05
CA CYS A 238 -19.54 17.19 5.85
C CYS A 238 -18.20 17.90 6.16
N ILE A 239 -17.14 17.56 5.43
CA ILE A 239 -15.82 18.22 5.56
C ILE A 239 -15.25 18.63 4.21
N THR A 240 -14.35 19.62 4.18
CA THR A 240 -13.62 20.02 2.98
C THR A 240 -12.59 18.96 2.56
N ASP A 241 -12.47 18.71 1.26
CA ASP A 241 -11.43 17.83 0.70
C ASP A 241 -10.50 18.56 -0.28
N ASN A 242 -9.40 17.90 -0.69
CA ASN A 242 -8.37 18.43 -1.59
C ASN A 242 -7.75 19.73 -1.10
N VAL A 243 -7.55 19.85 0.21
CA VAL A 243 -6.97 21.02 0.86
C VAL A 243 -5.51 21.15 0.43
N ASN A 244 -5.16 22.27 -0.21
CA ASN A 244 -3.83 22.49 -0.80
C ASN A 244 -3.38 21.39 -1.79
N GLY A 245 -4.33 20.77 -2.50
CA GLY A 245 -4.04 19.70 -3.46
C GLY A 245 -3.77 18.33 -2.83
N GLN A 246 -4.11 18.15 -1.54
CA GLN A 246 -4.01 16.87 -0.84
C GLN A 246 -5.40 16.43 -0.38
N SER A 247 -5.82 15.22 -0.77
CA SER A 247 -7.04 14.61 -0.25
C SER A 247 -6.86 14.23 1.22
N VAL A 248 -7.91 14.42 2.03
CA VAL A 248 -7.91 14.13 3.48
C VAL A 248 -7.66 12.65 3.74
N PHE A 249 -8.29 11.81 2.93
CA PHE A 249 -8.11 10.37 2.93
C PHE A 249 -7.53 9.97 1.57
N PRO A 250 -6.27 9.52 1.50
CA PRO A 250 -5.53 9.48 0.24
C PRO A 250 -5.91 8.32 -0.68
N TRP A 251 -6.60 7.29 -0.18
CA TRP A 251 -6.91 6.08 -0.95
C TRP A 251 -8.27 6.15 -1.62
N LYS A 252 -8.29 6.55 -2.89
CA LYS A 252 -9.50 6.69 -3.70
C LYS A 252 -9.86 5.43 -4.48
N LEU A 253 -11.07 4.92 -4.26
CA LEU A 253 -11.76 3.95 -5.09
C LEU A 253 -12.90 4.63 -5.84
N VAL A 254 -13.23 4.14 -7.04
CA VAL A 254 -14.36 4.64 -7.83
C VAL A 254 -15.30 3.49 -8.15
N ASN A 255 -16.58 3.67 -7.86
CA ASN A 255 -17.64 2.75 -8.21
C ASN A 255 -18.86 3.51 -8.77
N GLN A 256 -18.89 3.61 -10.10
CA GLN A 256 -19.85 4.42 -10.86
C GLN A 256 -21.31 3.99 -10.68
N THR A 257 -21.58 2.76 -10.22
CA THR A 257 -22.95 2.21 -10.20
C THR A 257 -23.41 1.71 -8.85
N ALA A 258 -22.49 1.41 -7.94
CA ALA A 258 -22.80 0.74 -6.69
C ALA A 258 -22.12 1.36 -5.45
N ASN A 259 -21.57 2.56 -5.55
CA ASN A 259 -21.01 3.24 -4.37
C ASN A 259 -22.12 3.52 -3.35
N SER A 260 -21.84 3.26 -2.09
CA SER A 260 -22.77 3.47 -0.97
C SER A 260 -21.96 3.51 0.33
N PRO A 261 -22.54 3.99 1.44
CA PRO A 261 -21.87 3.90 2.72
C PRO A 261 -21.49 2.50 3.14
N GLN A 262 -22.37 1.52 2.93
CA GLN A 262 -22.07 0.13 3.23
C GLN A 262 -20.91 -0.41 2.38
N TRP A 263 -20.91 -0.14 1.07
CA TRP A 263 -19.86 -0.64 0.19
C TRP A 263 -18.51 0.02 0.52
N CYS A 264 -18.45 1.35 0.51
CA CYS A 264 -17.20 2.09 0.70
C CYS A 264 -16.52 1.76 2.03
N LEU A 265 -17.27 1.84 3.13
CA LEU A 265 -16.72 1.65 4.47
C LEU A 265 -16.31 0.19 4.73
N SER A 266 -16.95 -0.78 4.05
CA SER A 266 -16.49 -2.18 4.08
C SER A 266 -15.13 -2.38 3.40
N GLN A 267 -14.82 -1.62 2.34
CA GLN A 267 -13.51 -1.67 1.69
C GLN A 267 -12.44 -1.06 2.61
N CYS A 268 -12.71 0.12 3.19
CA CYS A 268 -11.80 0.77 4.13
C CYS A 268 -11.49 -0.15 5.32
N GLN A 269 -12.53 -0.78 5.88
CA GLN A 269 -12.40 -1.70 7.01
C GLN A 269 -11.55 -2.93 6.66
N ALA A 270 -11.71 -3.51 5.46
CA ALA A 270 -10.96 -4.69 5.02
C ALA A 270 -9.44 -4.47 4.95
N PHE A 271 -9.01 -3.23 4.72
CA PHE A 271 -7.60 -2.84 4.73
C PHE A 271 -7.17 -2.21 6.06
N GLY A 272 -8.06 -2.10 7.05
CA GLY A 272 -7.74 -1.58 8.37
C GLY A 272 -7.69 -0.06 8.46
N TYR A 273 -8.33 0.67 7.54
CA TYR A 273 -8.51 2.12 7.66
C TYR A 273 -9.69 2.43 8.58
N MET A 274 -9.49 3.33 9.56
CA MET A 274 -10.52 3.72 10.54
C MET A 274 -11.22 5.03 10.18
N ALA A 275 -10.87 5.64 9.05
CA ALA A 275 -11.54 6.80 8.48
C ALA A 275 -11.91 6.52 7.02
N GLY A 276 -13.09 6.99 6.62
CA GLY A 276 -13.56 6.88 5.25
C GLY A 276 -14.48 8.03 4.88
N GLY A 277 -14.58 8.36 3.60
CA GLY A 277 -15.46 9.40 3.11
C GLY A 277 -15.83 9.17 1.65
N MET A 278 -16.88 9.85 1.20
CA MET A 278 -17.41 9.68 -0.15
C MET A 278 -17.59 11.04 -0.80
N GLU A 279 -17.34 11.09 -2.10
CA GLU A 279 -17.41 12.28 -2.94
C GLU A 279 -18.08 11.95 -4.29
N TYR A 280 -18.67 12.95 -4.94
CA TYR A 280 -19.28 12.85 -6.27
C TYR A 280 -20.31 11.71 -6.46
N GLY A 281 -20.84 11.14 -5.39
CA GLY A 281 -21.77 10.01 -5.47
C GLY A 281 -21.10 8.66 -5.78
N GLU A 282 -19.97 8.64 -6.49
CA GLU A 282 -19.31 7.42 -7.00
C GLU A 282 -17.93 7.15 -6.40
N GLU A 283 -17.35 8.10 -5.69
CA GLU A 283 -15.99 7.99 -5.16
C GLU A 283 -16.01 7.62 -3.67
N CYS A 284 -15.08 6.75 -3.29
CA CYS A 284 -14.86 6.29 -1.94
C CYS A 284 -13.41 6.54 -1.56
N TYR A 285 -13.18 7.19 -0.43
CA TYR A 285 -11.86 7.55 0.06
C TYR A 285 -11.62 6.88 1.41
N CYS A 286 -10.49 6.21 1.56
CA CYS A 286 -10.07 5.55 2.80
C CYS A 286 -8.78 6.14 3.34
N GLY A 287 -8.65 6.23 4.67
CA GLY A 287 -7.48 6.79 5.29
C GLY A 287 -7.45 6.65 6.80
N ASP A 288 -6.51 7.34 7.42
CA ASP A 288 -6.33 7.35 8.86
C ASP A 288 -6.98 8.57 9.50
N LEU A 289 -7.31 8.45 10.79
CA LEU A 289 -8.04 9.48 11.54
C LEU A 289 -7.27 10.80 11.64
N ASP A 290 -5.95 10.77 11.53
CA ASP A 290 -5.10 11.96 11.56
C ASP A 290 -5.08 12.74 10.23
N GLY A 291 -5.69 12.21 9.16
CA GLY A 291 -5.77 12.88 7.85
C GLY A 291 -6.43 14.26 7.92
N ILE A 292 -7.42 14.42 8.81
CA ILE A 292 -8.11 15.70 9.03
C ILE A 292 -7.14 16.75 9.58
N GLU A 293 -6.37 16.39 10.62
CA GLU A 293 -5.39 17.29 11.23
C GLU A 293 -4.23 17.58 10.26
N LYS A 294 -3.69 16.55 9.60
CA LYS A 294 -2.57 16.67 8.67
C LYS A 294 -2.86 17.60 7.48
N THR A 295 -4.07 17.56 6.95
CA THR A 295 -4.48 18.39 5.80
C THR A 295 -5.05 19.74 6.21
N GLY A 296 -5.45 19.92 7.47
CA GLY A 296 -6.15 21.12 7.93
C GLY A 296 -7.60 21.20 7.46
N SER A 297 -8.22 20.06 7.14
CA SER A 297 -9.62 19.98 6.70
C SER A 297 -10.58 20.59 7.72
N GLN A 298 -11.60 21.28 7.22
CA GLN A 298 -12.59 22.00 8.01
C GLN A 298 -13.98 21.40 7.86
N VAL A 299 -14.79 21.52 8.91
CA VAL A 299 -16.22 21.20 8.85
C VAL A 299 -16.91 22.14 7.88
N ALA A 300 -17.75 21.58 7.01
CA ALA A 300 -18.58 22.30 6.06
C ALA A 300 -20.07 22.16 6.43
N PRO A 301 -20.95 23.06 5.96
CA PRO A 301 -22.39 22.87 6.10
C PRO A 301 -22.85 21.55 5.46
N GLU A 302 -23.79 20.84 6.08
CA GLU A 302 -24.37 19.60 5.52
C GLU A 302 -24.96 19.81 4.11
N SER A 303 -25.47 21.01 3.83
CA SER A 303 -25.98 21.40 2.52
C SER A 303 -24.93 21.38 1.40
N ASP A 304 -23.65 21.42 1.74
CA ASP A 304 -22.55 21.32 0.79
C ASP A 304 -22.33 19.87 0.33
N CYS A 305 -22.63 18.88 1.17
CA CYS A 305 -22.57 17.46 0.84
C CYS A 305 -23.94 16.99 0.33
N ASN A 306 -24.33 17.38 -0.88
CA ASN A 306 -25.69 17.20 -1.38
C ASN A 306 -25.84 16.18 -2.53
N THR A 307 -24.81 15.39 -2.82
CA THR A 307 -24.83 14.37 -3.87
C THR A 307 -25.27 13.02 -3.32
N ALA A 308 -26.24 12.39 -4.00
CA ALA A 308 -26.70 11.04 -3.68
C ALA A 308 -25.67 9.99 -4.12
N CYS A 309 -25.56 8.88 -3.39
CA CYS A 309 -24.69 7.77 -3.77
C CYS A 309 -25.20 7.04 -5.02
N SER A 310 -24.29 6.59 -5.88
CA SER A 310 -24.64 5.90 -7.15
C SER A 310 -25.36 4.56 -6.91
N GLY A 311 -25.00 3.84 -5.85
CA GLY A 311 -25.59 2.56 -5.44
C GLY A 311 -26.67 2.66 -4.37
N ASP A 312 -26.84 3.83 -3.75
CA ASP A 312 -27.86 4.09 -2.72
C ASP A 312 -28.36 5.53 -2.82
N PRO A 313 -29.39 5.80 -3.65
CA PRO A 313 -29.83 7.15 -3.95
C PRO A 313 -30.51 7.87 -2.78
N GLU A 314 -30.74 7.19 -1.64
CA GLU A 314 -31.25 7.80 -0.40
C GLU A 314 -30.13 8.14 0.61
N ALA A 315 -28.88 7.77 0.31
CA ALA A 315 -27.70 8.09 1.10
C ALA A 315 -26.89 9.25 0.47
N LEU A 316 -26.28 10.08 1.33
CA LEU A 316 -25.34 11.12 0.88
C LEU A 316 -23.92 10.57 0.68
N CYS A 317 -23.31 10.99 -0.43
CA CYS A 317 -21.96 10.66 -0.84
C CYS A 317 -21.20 11.93 -1.28
N GLY A 318 -21.21 12.93 -0.39
CA GLY A 318 -20.40 14.15 -0.53
C GLY A 318 -20.87 15.08 -1.63
N GLN A 319 -19.91 15.84 -2.17
CA GLN A 319 -20.01 16.71 -3.35
C GLN A 319 -18.58 17.13 -3.75
N GLY A 320 -18.37 17.80 -4.89
CA GLY A 320 -17.05 18.30 -5.25
C GLY A 320 -16.32 19.10 -4.15
N ASN A 321 -15.13 18.64 -3.77
CA ASN A 321 -14.30 19.05 -2.64
C ASN A 321 -15.00 18.98 -1.28
N ARG A 322 -15.95 18.04 -1.11
CA ARG A 322 -16.74 17.84 0.09
C ARG A 322 -16.92 16.35 0.37
N LEU A 323 -16.32 15.85 1.45
CA LEU A 323 -16.50 14.47 1.88
C LEU A 323 -17.65 14.37 2.87
N SER A 324 -18.60 13.47 2.58
CA SER A 324 -19.45 12.88 3.61
C SER A 324 -18.63 11.83 4.34
N TRP A 325 -18.11 12.15 5.53
CA TRP A 325 -17.11 11.29 6.17
C TRP A 325 -17.62 10.55 7.41
N TYR A 326 -16.97 9.42 7.65
CA TYR A 326 -17.31 8.44 8.66
C TYR A 326 -16.06 8.06 9.45
N LYS A 327 -16.27 7.80 10.73
CA LYS A 327 -15.26 7.34 11.68
C LYS A 327 -15.63 5.97 12.21
N TRP A 328 -14.66 5.07 12.27
CA TRP A 328 -14.81 3.81 12.99
C TRP A 328 -14.83 4.07 14.51
N THR A 329 -15.87 3.61 15.19
CA THR A 329 -16.07 3.83 16.64
C THR A 329 -16.22 2.53 17.45
N ALA A 330 -16.27 1.38 16.79
CA ALA A 330 -16.19 0.07 17.44
C ALA A 330 -14.74 -0.26 17.87
N ASP A 331 -14.50 -1.51 18.29
CA ASP A 331 -13.15 -1.96 18.69
C ASP A 331 -12.11 -1.63 17.61
N PRO A 332 -10.98 -0.98 17.95
CA PRO A 332 -10.03 -0.49 16.95
C PRO A 332 -9.55 -1.60 15.99
N LEU A 333 -9.57 -1.30 14.70
CA LEU A 333 -9.10 -2.23 13.65
C LEU A 333 -7.61 -2.53 13.77
N TYR A 334 -6.85 -1.62 14.37
CA TYR A 334 -5.46 -1.79 14.78
C TYR A 334 -5.14 -0.92 15.99
N VAL A 335 -4.10 -1.28 16.72
CA VAL A 335 -3.51 -0.49 17.80
C VAL A 335 -2.01 -0.46 17.62
N PHE A 336 -1.46 0.75 17.54
CA PHE A 336 -0.03 0.98 17.54
C PHE A 336 0.43 1.47 18.90
N ASP A 337 1.56 0.94 19.38
CA ASP A 337 2.19 1.39 20.61
C ASP A 337 3.23 2.49 20.31
N TYR A 338 3.34 3.47 21.22
CA TYR A 338 4.27 4.60 21.11
C TYR A 338 5.19 4.65 22.33
N PRO A 339 6.12 3.68 22.47
CA PRO A 339 7.08 3.67 23.57
C PRO A 339 7.94 4.93 23.58
N LYS A 340 8.48 5.27 24.76
CA LYS A 340 9.33 6.45 24.98
C LYS A 340 10.58 6.09 25.78
N GLY A 341 11.62 6.92 25.65
CA GLY A 341 12.91 6.68 26.33
C GLY A 341 13.50 5.33 25.92
N ASN A 342 14.08 4.60 26.88
CA ASN A 342 14.73 3.30 26.61
C ASN A 342 13.78 2.25 26.00
N ALA A 343 12.47 2.34 26.27
CA ALA A 343 11.49 1.44 25.70
C ALA A 343 11.31 1.62 24.19
N ALA A 344 11.69 2.78 23.63
CA ALA A 344 11.66 3.05 22.19
C ALA A 344 12.92 2.57 21.47
N GLY A 345 13.91 2.01 22.19
CA GLY A 345 15.24 1.76 21.63
C GLY A 345 16.00 3.06 21.36
N ARG A 346 17.16 2.94 20.70
CA ARG A 346 18.00 4.09 20.35
C ARG A 346 18.89 3.78 19.14
N TYR A 347 18.98 4.72 18.20
CA TYR A 347 20.04 4.72 17.19
C TYR A 347 21.33 5.32 17.75
N GLU A 348 22.46 4.70 17.44
CA GLU A 348 23.78 5.16 17.84
C GLU A 348 24.77 5.00 16.69
N PHE A 349 25.52 6.06 16.39
CA PHE A 349 26.61 5.99 15.43
C PHE A 349 27.70 5.06 15.96
N LEU A 350 28.10 4.08 15.14
CA LEU A 350 29.10 3.10 15.51
C LEU A 350 30.49 3.50 15.01
N VAL A 351 30.65 3.61 13.69
CA VAL A 351 31.93 3.92 13.02
C VAL A 351 31.68 4.33 11.57
N GLY A 352 32.60 5.07 10.95
CA GLY A 352 32.62 5.23 9.49
C GLY A 352 33.16 3.98 8.81
N GLY A 353 32.70 3.68 7.59
CA GLY A 353 33.17 2.55 6.78
C GLY A 353 34.05 2.99 5.60
N PRO A 354 34.95 2.12 5.11
CA PRO A 354 35.73 2.37 3.90
C PRO A 354 34.91 2.24 2.61
N ILE A 355 33.76 1.56 2.68
CA ILE A 355 32.86 1.27 1.55
C ILE A 355 31.41 1.51 1.97
N ILE A 356 30.50 1.50 1.01
CA ILE A 356 29.05 1.45 1.24
C ILE A 356 28.64 -0.02 1.22
N PRO A 357 28.23 -0.63 2.35
CA PRO A 357 27.89 -2.05 2.36
C PRO A 357 26.53 -2.30 1.70
N LEU A 358 26.52 -2.91 0.51
CA LEU A 358 25.29 -3.34 -0.15
C LEU A 358 24.90 -4.78 0.22
N ILE A 359 25.87 -5.56 0.69
CA ILE A 359 25.65 -6.88 1.27
C ILE A 359 26.33 -6.92 2.63
N SER A 360 25.58 -7.29 3.65
CA SER A 360 26.08 -7.44 5.02
C SER A 360 25.79 -8.85 5.53
N GLN A 361 26.84 -9.55 5.99
CA GLN A 361 26.72 -10.93 6.41
C GLN A 361 27.53 -11.23 7.69
N PRO A 362 26.88 -11.48 8.84
CA PRO A 362 27.56 -11.93 10.04
C PRO A 362 28.31 -13.26 9.83
N GLY A 363 29.54 -13.32 10.30
CA GLY A 363 30.40 -14.50 10.27
C GLY A 363 30.46 -15.21 11.62
N ILE A 364 30.79 -16.51 11.59
CA ILE A 364 30.88 -17.35 12.79
C ILE A 364 32.01 -16.95 13.75
N ASN A 365 32.89 -16.03 13.32
CA ASN A 365 34.00 -15.45 14.07
C ASN A 365 33.59 -14.21 14.89
N GLY A 366 32.31 -13.83 14.88
CA GLY A 366 31.77 -12.64 15.56
C GLY A 366 32.05 -11.32 14.84
N LYS A 367 32.44 -11.40 13.57
CA LYS A 367 32.69 -10.26 12.68
C LYS A 367 31.66 -10.22 11.56
N ILE A 368 31.68 -9.18 10.75
CA ILE A 368 30.70 -8.97 9.69
C ILE A 368 31.45 -8.71 8.38
N SER A 369 31.12 -9.43 7.32
CA SER A 369 31.63 -9.11 6.00
C SER A 369 30.72 -8.08 5.33
N PHE A 370 31.36 -7.11 4.69
CA PHE A 370 30.72 -6.10 3.85
C PHE A 370 31.21 -6.26 2.43
N LEU A 371 30.27 -6.32 1.50
CA LEU A 371 30.56 -6.36 0.07
C LEU A 371 29.97 -5.13 -0.62
N GLU A 372 30.77 -4.57 -1.51
CA GLU A 372 30.39 -3.57 -2.47
C GLU A 372 30.79 -4.01 -3.90
N LYS A 373 30.50 -3.18 -4.90
CA LYS A 373 30.94 -3.19 -6.29
C LYS A 373 32.44 -3.49 -6.39
N HIS A 374 32.84 -4.10 -7.50
CA HIS A 374 34.25 -4.26 -7.87
C HIS A 374 34.54 -3.53 -9.19
N GLY A 375 35.28 -2.43 -9.11
CA GLY A 375 35.75 -1.67 -10.27
C GLY A 375 34.73 -0.71 -10.91
N THR A 376 33.50 -0.63 -10.39
CA THR A 376 32.39 0.14 -10.96
C THR A 376 31.74 1.14 -9.99
N GLY A 377 32.26 1.27 -8.76
CA GLY A 377 31.84 2.25 -7.76
C GLY A 377 32.71 3.51 -7.72
N GLU A 378 32.49 4.38 -6.74
CA GLU A 378 33.33 5.57 -6.57
C GLU A 378 34.80 5.18 -6.34
N PRO A 379 35.77 5.99 -6.81
CA PRO A 379 37.19 5.69 -6.60
C PRO A 379 37.51 5.47 -5.12
N ASN A 380 38.19 4.37 -4.80
CA ASN A 380 38.62 3.96 -3.45
C ASN A 380 37.49 3.54 -2.48
N THR A 381 36.27 3.26 -2.96
CA THR A 381 35.14 2.82 -2.11
C THR A 381 34.57 1.45 -2.53
N THR A 382 35.35 0.66 -3.27
CA THR A 382 34.94 -0.64 -3.83
C THR A 382 35.61 -1.82 -3.12
N GLY A 383 35.06 -3.02 -3.28
CA GLY A 383 35.65 -4.27 -2.80
C GLY A 383 34.93 -4.88 -1.61
N ALA A 384 35.68 -5.65 -0.80
CA ALA A 384 35.13 -6.37 0.34
C ALA A 384 35.96 -6.13 1.59
N TYR A 385 35.28 -6.06 2.73
CA TYR A 385 35.90 -5.78 4.02
C TYR A 385 35.31 -6.67 5.10
N GLU A 386 36.15 -7.12 6.02
CA GLU A 386 35.74 -7.69 7.29
C GLU A 386 35.73 -6.57 8.33
N PHE A 387 34.58 -6.37 8.97
CA PHE A 387 34.38 -5.44 10.07
C PHE A 387 34.39 -6.17 11.42
N ASP A 388 35.26 -5.72 12.32
CA ASP A 388 35.36 -6.18 13.69
C ASP A 388 34.61 -5.23 14.64
N PRO A 389 33.42 -5.62 15.14
CA PRO A 389 32.59 -4.75 15.97
C PRO A 389 33.16 -4.49 17.37
N SER A 390 34.22 -5.21 17.78
CA SER A 390 34.85 -5.02 19.09
C SER A 390 35.85 -3.86 19.10
N ILE A 391 36.29 -3.40 17.93
CA ILE A 391 37.26 -2.32 17.76
C ILE A 391 36.50 -1.02 17.49
N GLY A 392 35.84 -0.48 18.53
CA GLY A 392 35.00 0.71 18.41
C GLY A 392 35.81 1.99 18.14
N GLY A 393 35.31 2.83 17.21
CA GLY A 393 35.80 4.20 17.00
C GLY A 393 37.12 4.36 16.24
N ASP A 394 37.77 3.26 15.85
CA ASP A 394 39.02 3.27 15.08
C ASP A 394 38.82 2.60 13.71
N ILE A 395 38.51 3.42 12.71
CA ILE A 395 38.26 2.97 11.33
C ILE A 395 39.46 2.23 10.71
N PHE A 396 40.69 2.53 11.12
CA PHE A 396 41.89 1.94 10.51
C PHE A 396 42.15 0.51 10.98
N HIS A 397 41.59 0.14 12.13
CA HIS A 397 41.78 -1.19 12.72
C HIS A 397 40.48 -2.01 12.76
N ALA A 398 39.31 -1.36 12.74
CA ALA A 398 38.02 -2.03 12.72
C ALA A 398 37.73 -2.74 11.39
N PHE A 399 38.42 -2.37 10.31
CA PHE A 399 38.20 -2.93 8.98
C PHE A 399 39.46 -3.58 8.44
N ARG A 400 39.31 -4.80 7.90
CA ARG A 400 40.34 -5.48 7.11
C ARG A 400 39.82 -5.69 5.70
N GLU A 401 40.56 -5.20 4.71
CA GLU A 401 40.29 -5.52 3.31
C GLU A 401 40.36 -7.04 3.07
N LEU A 402 39.34 -7.58 2.43
CA LEU A 402 39.26 -8.95 1.95
C LEU A 402 39.57 -8.96 0.46
N ARG A 403 40.70 -9.57 0.10
CA ARG A 403 41.18 -9.59 -1.30
C ARG A 403 40.59 -10.76 -2.07
N GLY A 404 40.98 -10.90 -3.33
CA GLY A 404 40.73 -12.09 -4.14
C GLY A 404 39.42 -12.11 -4.93
N ILE A 405 38.57 -11.10 -4.77
CA ILE A 405 37.46 -10.81 -5.69
C ILE A 405 38.05 -10.34 -7.03
N LYS A 406 37.60 -10.95 -8.12
CA LYS A 406 38.05 -10.72 -9.50
C LYS A 406 36.97 -10.14 -10.38
N THR A 407 35.70 -10.34 -10.05
CA THR A 407 34.56 -9.85 -10.84
C THR A 407 33.52 -9.17 -9.95
N ASP A 408 32.66 -8.36 -10.55
CA ASP A 408 31.75 -7.46 -9.85
C ASP A 408 30.62 -8.16 -9.07
N ILE A 409 30.62 -8.00 -7.74
CA ILE A 409 29.68 -8.62 -6.80
C ILE A 409 28.33 -7.90 -6.79
N PHE A 410 28.25 -6.69 -7.33
CA PHE A 410 27.06 -5.87 -7.30
C PHE A 410 25.81 -6.70 -7.66
N CYS A 411 24.82 -6.68 -6.77
CA CYS A 411 23.52 -7.35 -6.94
C CYS A 411 23.55 -8.90 -6.94
N ALA A 412 24.50 -9.48 -6.22
CA ALA A 412 24.61 -10.92 -6.00
C ALA A 412 23.88 -11.38 -4.72
N ALA A 413 23.51 -12.66 -4.66
CA ALA A 413 23.01 -13.31 -3.45
C ALA A 413 24.14 -13.69 -2.49
N GLY A 414 23.83 -13.80 -1.19
CA GLY A 414 24.76 -14.29 -0.16
C GLY A 414 24.16 -15.42 0.67
N LEU A 415 24.98 -16.42 1.04
CA LEU A 415 24.60 -17.50 1.95
C LEU A 415 25.77 -17.89 2.86
N THR A 416 25.46 -18.49 4.01
CA THR A 416 26.46 -19.18 4.83
C THR A 416 26.36 -20.68 4.59
N MET A 417 27.47 -21.28 4.17
CA MET A 417 27.56 -22.70 3.89
C MET A 417 27.53 -23.51 5.20
N PRO A 418 26.85 -24.67 5.22
CA PRO A 418 26.76 -25.55 6.38
C PRO A 418 28.07 -26.31 6.66
N ASP A 419 29.21 -25.99 6.04
CA ASP A 419 30.48 -26.67 6.33
C ASP A 419 31.09 -26.27 7.68
N ARG A 420 32.15 -26.97 8.10
CA ARG A 420 32.81 -26.75 9.41
C ARG A 420 33.37 -25.34 9.62
N ALA A 421 33.68 -24.65 8.53
CA ALA A 421 34.28 -23.33 8.56
C ALA A 421 33.23 -22.21 8.50
N GLY A 422 31.95 -22.55 8.28
CA GLY A 422 30.90 -21.55 8.09
C GLY A 422 31.24 -20.58 6.96
N ARG A 423 31.80 -21.11 5.86
CA ARG A 423 32.21 -20.29 4.72
C ARG A 423 31.02 -19.52 4.18
N GLN A 424 31.26 -18.27 3.80
CA GLN A 424 30.27 -17.44 3.14
C GLN A 424 30.44 -17.59 1.63
N ILE A 425 29.33 -17.61 0.90
CA ILE A 425 29.30 -17.72 -0.55
C ILE A 425 28.50 -16.56 -1.14
N ASN A 426 29.02 -15.96 -2.20
CA ASN A 426 28.39 -14.90 -2.96
C ASN A 426 28.17 -15.34 -4.42
N ILE A 427 26.97 -15.09 -4.96
CA ILE A 427 26.46 -15.79 -6.15
C ILE A 427 25.79 -14.82 -7.11
N GLY A 428 26.26 -14.78 -8.37
CA GLY A 428 25.83 -13.81 -9.37
C GLY A 428 26.67 -12.53 -9.38
N GLY A 429 26.19 -11.48 -10.04
CA GLY A 429 26.91 -10.21 -10.16
C GLY A 429 26.42 -9.33 -11.30
N TRP A 430 27.07 -8.18 -11.53
CA TRP A 430 26.59 -7.15 -12.46
C TRP A 430 26.52 -7.61 -13.93
N SER A 431 27.65 -7.95 -14.53
CA SER A 431 27.78 -8.13 -15.98
C SER A 431 28.88 -9.11 -16.38
N THR A 432 28.80 -9.63 -17.60
CA THR A 432 29.82 -10.52 -18.19
C THR A 432 30.11 -11.75 -17.31
N ASP A 433 31.36 -12.05 -16.99
CA ASP A 433 31.74 -13.19 -16.16
C ASP A 433 31.17 -13.12 -14.75
N SER A 434 30.94 -11.91 -14.21
CA SER A 434 30.38 -11.75 -12.86
C SER A 434 28.95 -12.28 -12.74
N LEU A 435 28.18 -12.31 -13.84
CA LEU A 435 26.85 -12.91 -13.85
C LEU A 435 26.89 -14.39 -13.48
N PHE A 436 27.98 -15.07 -13.81
CA PHE A 436 28.18 -16.48 -13.49
C PHE A 436 28.96 -16.67 -12.19
N GLY A 437 29.28 -15.59 -11.48
CA GLY A 437 30.20 -15.54 -10.37
C GLY A 437 29.79 -16.43 -9.20
N VAL A 438 30.77 -17.19 -8.70
CA VAL A 438 30.69 -17.92 -7.44
C VAL A 438 31.96 -17.61 -6.66
N ARG A 439 31.79 -16.91 -5.54
CA ARG A 439 32.89 -16.41 -4.69
C ARG A 439 32.72 -16.98 -3.31
N ILE A 440 33.81 -17.45 -2.69
CA ILE A 440 33.75 -18.10 -1.38
C ILE A 440 34.76 -17.45 -0.45
N TYR A 441 34.32 -17.11 0.75
CA TYR A 441 35.15 -16.58 1.83
C TYR A 441 35.07 -17.48 3.04
N TRP A 442 36.20 -17.66 3.73
CA TRP A 442 36.30 -18.44 4.95
C TRP A 442 36.56 -17.51 6.15
N PRO A 443 35.53 -17.19 6.96
CA PRO A 443 35.71 -16.44 8.19
C PRO A 443 36.66 -17.13 9.18
N ASP A 444 37.70 -16.41 9.61
CA ASP A 444 38.69 -16.87 10.59
C ASP A 444 39.05 -15.74 11.59
N GLY A 445 39.96 -16.02 12.53
CA GLY A 445 40.23 -15.09 13.63
C GLY A 445 39.09 -15.04 14.65
N SER A 446 39.01 -13.93 15.39
CA SER A 446 37.96 -13.66 16.38
C SER A 446 37.84 -12.16 16.62
N ALA A 447 36.83 -11.70 17.37
CA ALA A 447 36.79 -10.32 17.85
C ALA A 447 38.15 -9.89 18.46
N GLY A 448 38.68 -8.74 18.00
CA GLY A 448 39.98 -8.18 18.37
C GLY A 448 41.18 -8.83 17.68
N VAL A 449 40.98 -9.86 16.86
CA VAL A 449 42.04 -10.63 16.19
C VAL A 449 41.72 -10.76 14.70
N ASN A 450 42.53 -10.13 13.86
CA ASN A 450 42.34 -10.17 12.40
C ASN A 450 42.29 -11.59 11.84
N GLY A 451 41.35 -11.82 10.92
CA GLY A 451 41.39 -12.99 10.05
C GLY A 451 42.53 -12.89 9.05
N THR A 452 42.82 -14.01 8.39
CA THR A 452 43.91 -14.15 7.43
C THR A 452 43.45 -14.66 6.07
N ASN A 453 42.24 -15.22 5.99
CA ASN A 453 41.68 -15.71 4.74
C ASN A 453 41.10 -14.57 3.90
N ASP A 454 41.14 -14.73 2.59
CA ASP A 454 40.57 -13.79 1.60
C ASP A 454 39.48 -14.49 0.79
N TRP A 455 38.75 -13.74 -0.06
CA TRP A 455 37.81 -14.33 -1.01
C TRP A 455 38.55 -15.17 -2.05
N GLN A 456 37.91 -16.26 -2.45
CA GLN A 456 38.37 -17.15 -3.52
C GLN A 456 37.37 -17.06 -4.67
N GLU A 457 37.90 -16.80 -5.87
CA GLU A 457 37.11 -16.70 -7.09
C GLU A 457 37.87 -17.25 -8.29
N ASP A 458 37.21 -18.11 -9.07
CA ASP A 458 37.68 -18.56 -10.37
C ASP A 458 36.51 -19.04 -11.24
N VAL A 459 35.93 -18.10 -11.99
CA VAL A 459 34.77 -18.34 -12.89
C VAL A 459 35.08 -19.38 -13.98
N SER A 460 36.36 -19.65 -14.28
CA SER A 460 36.74 -20.67 -15.26
C SER A 460 36.54 -22.10 -14.74
N THR A 461 36.57 -22.30 -13.42
CA THR A 461 36.43 -23.61 -12.78
C THR A 461 35.12 -23.77 -12.02
N VAL A 462 34.61 -22.71 -11.39
CA VAL A 462 33.40 -22.74 -10.57
C VAL A 462 32.52 -21.55 -10.95
N LYS A 463 31.34 -21.85 -11.49
CA LYS A 463 30.41 -20.83 -11.96
C LYS A 463 28.98 -21.36 -12.01
N LEU A 464 28.01 -20.45 -12.11
CA LEU A 464 26.63 -20.79 -12.42
C LEU A 464 26.49 -21.37 -13.84
N GLN A 465 25.44 -22.14 -14.07
CA GLN A 465 25.03 -22.60 -15.39
C GLN A 465 24.34 -21.51 -16.21
N ARG A 466 23.73 -20.54 -15.53
CA ARG A 466 23.12 -19.33 -16.13
C ARG A 466 23.62 -18.10 -15.41
N GLY A 467 23.94 -17.06 -16.17
CA GLY A 467 24.32 -15.77 -15.61
C GLY A 467 23.13 -15.13 -14.92
N ARG A 468 23.34 -14.51 -13.75
CA ARG A 468 22.27 -13.91 -12.94
C ARG A 468 22.72 -12.61 -12.26
N TRP A 469 21.89 -11.60 -12.43
CA TRP A 469 21.84 -10.36 -11.67
C TRP A 469 20.57 -10.38 -10.80
N TYR A 470 20.62 -10.02 -9.51
CA TYR A 470 19.52 -10.18 -8.54
C TYR A 470 18.94 -11.60 -8.35
N PRO A 471 19.75 -12.67 -8.25
CA PRO A 471 19.24 -13.98 -7.88
C PRO A 471 18.90 -14.04 -6.38
N THR A 472 18.04 -14.98 -5.97
CA THR A 472 17.99 -15.45 -4.57
C THR A 472 18.71 -16.77 -4.40
N GLY A 473 19.42 -16.92 -3.29
CA GLY A 473 19.94 -18.21 -2.83
C GLY A 473 19.18 -18.76 -1.61
N MET A 474 19.12 -20.09 -1.47
CA MET A 474 18.63 -20.76 -0.26
C MET A 474 19.40 -22.05 0.00
N VAL A 475 19.82 -22.29 1.25
CA VAL A 475 20.29 -23.62 1.69
C VAL A 475 19.09 -24.55 1.84
N MET A 476 19.07 -25.62 1.06
CA MET A 476 18.00 -26.63 1.04
C MET A 476 18.10 -27.57 2.25
N ALA A 477 17.04 -28.33 2.53
CA ALA A 477 16.99 -29.31 3.61
C ALA A 477 18.13 -30.36 3.54
N ASN A 478 18.52 -30.76 2.33
CA ASN A 478 19.62 -31.69 2.07
C ASN A 478 21.03 -31.05 2.09
N GLY A 479 21.12 -29.74 2.34
CA GLY A 479 22.37 -28.97 2.38
C GLY A 479 22.91 -28.45 1.06
N SER A 480 22.33 -28.79 -0.09
CA SER A 480 22.67 -28.10 -1.34
C SER A 480 22.08 -26.69 -1.35
N MET A 481 22.47 -25.86 -2.31
CA MET A 481 22.01 -24.48 -2.42
C MET A 481 21.19 -24.30 -3.68
N LEU A 482 19.94 -23.86 -3.54
CA LEU A 482 19.04 -23.53 -4.65
C LEU A 482 19.21 -22.06 -5.02
N ILE A 483 19.45 -21.78 -6.30
CA ILE A 483 19.60 -20.43 -6.87
C ILE A 483 18.45 -20.18 -7.85
N VAL A 484 17.72 -19.08 -7.66
CA VAL A 484 16.45 -18.84 -8.37
C VAL A 484 16.39 -17.42 -8.94
N GLY A 485 15.87 -17.31 -10.16
CA GLY A 485 15.52 -16.03 -10.77
C GLY A 485 16.73 -15.17 -11.14
N GLY A 486 16.50 -13.87 -11.23
CA GLY A 486 17.48 -12.90 -11.70
C GLY A 486 17.29 -12.50 -13.17
N GLU A 487 18.11 -11.57 -13.63
CA GLU A 487 18.20 -11.09 -15.02
C GLU A 487 19.57 -11.40 -15.63
N ASP A 488 19.63 -11.44 -16.96
CA ASP A 488 20.89 -11.57 -17.71
C ASP A 488 21.61 -10.20 -17.80
N GLY A 489 22.04 -9.72 -16.64
CA GLY A 489 22.66 -8.41 -16.46
C GLY A 489 21.67 -7.27 -16.29
N SER A 490 22.22 -6.07 -16.09
CA SER A 490 21.44 -4.89 -15.75
C SER A 490 20.42 -4.52 -16.83
N ASN A 491 19.13 -4.55 -16.49
CA ASN A 491 17.99 -4.34 -17.41
C ASN A 491 17.98 -5.34 -18.57
N GLY A 492 18.55 -6.54 -18.35
CA GLY A 492 18.53 -7.64 -19.29
C GLY A 492 17.20 -8.39 -19.27
N PRO A 493 17.01 -9.38 -20.15
CA PRO A 493 15.87 -10.27 -20.07
C PRO A 493 15.89 -11.08 -18.76
N PRO A 494 14.72 -11.52 -18.26
CA PRO A 494 14.66 -12.36 -17.08
C PRO A 494 15.36 -13.70 -17.33
N VAL A 495 15.90 -14.28 -16.27
CA VAL A 495 16.43 -15.65 -16.18
C VAL A 495 15.45 -16.49 -15.35
N PRO A 496 14.29 -16.89 -15.93
CA PRO A 496 13.20 -17.52 -15.21
C PRO A 496 13.45 -19.02 -15.04
N ASN A 497 14.55 -19.37 -14.38
CA ASN A 497 14.91 -20.75 -14.09
C ASN A 497 15.61 -20.86 -12.73
N MET A 498 15.83 -22.11 -12.32
CA MET A 498 16.44 -22.50 -11.06
C MET A 498 17.63 -23.41 -11.33
N GLU A 499 18.65 -23.36 -10.46
CA GLU A 499 19.77 -24.29 -10.50
C GLU A 499 20.27 -24.61 -9.09
N ILE A 500 20.96 -25.73 -8.95
CA ILE A 500 21.49 -26.20 -7.66
C ILE A 500 23.02 -26.07 -7.66
N LEU A 501 23.57 -25.58 -6.56
CA LEU A 501 25.00 -25.58 -6.25
C LEU A 501 25.30 -26.55 -5.09
N PRO A 502 26.36 -27.38 -5.18
CA PRO A 502 27.18 -27.68 -6.34
C PRO A 502 26.34 -28.13 -7.53
N THR A 503 26.84 -27.91 -8.75
CA THR A 503 26.06 -28.18 -9.96
C THR A 503 25.59 -29.63 -10.03
N VAL A 504 24.27 -29.83 -9.96
CA VAL A 504 23.60 -31.12 -10.15
C VAL A 504 22.57 -30.98 -11.26
N GLY A 505 22.75 -31.76 -12.33
CA GLY A 505 21.82 -31.75 -13.46
C GLY A 505 21.76 -30.43 -14.24
N PRO A 506 20.83 -30.30 -15.19
CA PRO A 506 20.59 -29.07 -15.92
C PRO A 506 19.86 -28.02 -15.05
N VAL A 507 19.69 -26.81 -15.59
CA VAL A 507 18.77 -25.83 -15.00
C VAL A 507 17.30 -26.24 -15.17
N TYR A 508 16.45 -25.80 -14.25
CA TYR A 508 15.02 -26.07 -14.23
C TYR A 508 14.25 -24.81 -14.63
N GLU A 509 13.57 -24.85 -15.77
CA GLU A 509 12.78 -23.71 -16.25
C GLU A 509 11.54 -23.47 -15.38
N ALA A 510 11.28 -22.21 -15.04
CA ALA A 510 10.19 -21.77 -14.19
C ALA A 510 9.28 -20.81 -14.97
N GLN A 511 8.30 -21.35 -15.70
CA GLN A 511 7.40 -20.55 -16.54
C GLN A 511 6.72 -19.41 -15.77
N TYR A 512 6.37 -19.65 -14.51
CA TYR A 512 5.73 -18.63 -13.67
C TYR A 512 6.60 -17.41 -13.37
N LEU A 513 7.93 -17.55 -13.34
CA LEU A 513 8.84 -16.40 -13.21
C LEU A 513 8.90 -15.61 -14.52
N ARG A 514 8.71 -16.28 -15.67
CA ARG A 514 8.63 -15.63 -16.98
C ARG A 514 7.33 -14.84 -17.13
N ASP A 515 6.23 -15.41 -16.63
CA ASP A 515 4.89 -14.80 -16.73
C ASP A 515 4.76 -13.52 -15.90
N THR A 516 5.60 -13.35 -14.87
CA THR A 516 5.64 -12.17 -14.01
C THR A 516 6.79 -11.22 -14.33
N ASP A 517 7.47 -11.33 -15.47
CA ASP A 517 8.51 -10.39 -15.90
C ASP A 517 8.06 -8.91 -15.80
N PRO A 518 8.91 -7.97 -15.33
CA PRO A 518 10.28 -8.11 -14.78
C PRO A 518 10.37 -8.47 -13.29
N TYR A 519 9.31 -8.99 -12.69
CA TYR A 519 9.21 -9.24 -11.25
C TYR A 519 9.65 -10.66 -10.85
N ASN A 520 10.77 -11.14 -11.38
CA ASN A 520 11.40 -12.42 -11.03
C ASN A 520 12.67 -12.27 -10.16
N LEU A 521 12.91 -11.06 -9.69
CA LEU A 521 14.13 -10.64 -8.98
C LEU A 521 13.96 -10.78 -7.47
N TYR A 522 15.00 -11.29 -6.81
CA TYR A 522 15.02 -11.64 -5.39
C TYR A 522 13.73 -12.32 -4.87
N PRO A 523 13.25 -13.42 -5.48
CA PRO A 523 12.11 -14.16 -4.96
C PRO A 523 12.41 -14.67 -3.55
N TYR A 524 11.44 -14.61 -2.64
CA TYR A 524 11.61 -15.12 -1.28
C TYR A 524 11.50 -16.65 -1.26
N LEU A 525 12.49 -17.32 -0.68
CA LEU A 525 12.59 -18.78 -0.64
C LEU A 525 12.64 -19.28 0.80
N VAL A 526 11.81 -20.28 1.11
CA VAL A 526 11.73 -20.86 2.46
C VAL A 526 11.56 -22.38 2.38
N VAL A 527 12.42 -23.11 3.11
CA VAL A 527 12.19 -24.54 3.41
C VAL A 527 11.01 -24.65 4.39
N LEU A 528 9.98 -25.38 3.98
CA LEU A 528 8.76 -25.60 4.77
C LEU A 528 8.84 -26.88 5.62
N PRO A 529 8.22 -26.90 6.81
CA PRO A 529 8.09 -28.11 7.63
C PRO A 529 7.43 -29.30 6.92
N SER A 530 6.59 -29.07 5.91
CA SER A 530 5.97 -30.11 5.09
C SER A 530 6.93 -30.84 4.14
N GLY A 531 8.13 -30.31 3.92
CA GLY A 531 9.09 -30.81 2.94
C GLY A 531 9.09 -30.05 1.61
N GLY A 532 8.14 -29.13 1.40
CA GLY A 532 8.12 -28.27 0.23
C GLY A 532 9.01 -27.04 0.34
N ILE A 533 9.15 -26.32 -0.77
CA ILE A 533 9.81 -25.00 -0.82
C ILE A 533 8.75 -23.95 -1.11
N PHE A 534 8.54 -23.03 -0.17
CA PHE A 534 7.76 -21.84 -0.44
C PHE A 534 8.58 -20.87 -1.28
N ILE A 535 7.97 -20.38 -2.36
CA ILE A 535 8.51 -19.33 -3.20
C ILE A 535 7.46 -18.22 -3.36
N GLN A 536 7.85 -16.98 -3.07
CA GLN A 536 7.06 -15.78 -3.32
C GLN A 536 7.84 -14.85 -4.25
N TYR A 537 7.15 -14.29 -5.24
CA TYR A 537 7.69 -13.38 -6.23
C TYR A 537 6.57 -12.42 -6.62
N TYR A 538 6.90 -11.15 -6.82
CA TYR A 538 5.92 -10.12 -7.14
C TYR A 538 4.77 -10.11 -6.11
N ASN A 539 3.56 -10.48 -6.52
CA ASN A 539 2.38 -10.70 -5.68
C ASN A 539 1.82 -12.12 -5.79
N GLU A 540 2.62 -13.06 -6.27
CA GLU A 540 2.26 -14.48 -6.39
C GLU A 540 3.12 -15.33 -5.46
N ALA A 541 2.58 -16.48 -5.05
CA ALA A 541 3.30 -17.43 -4.21
C ALA A 541 2.89 -18.86 -4.53
N ARG A 542 3.78 -19.81 -4.28
CA ARG A 542 3.52 -21.25 -4.46
C ARG A 542 4.45 -22.10 -3.60
N ILE A 543 4.11 -23.38 -3.50
CA ILE A 543 4.94 -24.43 -2.92
C ILE A 543 5.48 -25.28 -4.05
N LEU A 544 6.79 -25.52 -4.04
CA LEU A 544 7.49 -26.42 -4.96
C LEU A 544 7.82 -27.74 -4.26
N ASP A 545 7.87 -28.82 -5.04
CA ASP A 545 8.47 -30.08 -4.60
C ASP A 545 9.98 -29.88 -4.47
N GLU A 546 10.59 -30.28 -3.36
CA GLU A 546 12.01 -30.02 -3.14
C GLU A 546 12.95 -30.83 -4.06
N VAL A 547 12.46 -31.93 -4.64
CA VAL A 547 13.25 -32.84 -5.47
C VAL A 547 13.09 -32.48 -6.94
N THR A 548 11.85 -32.37 -7.42
CA THR A 548 11.57 -32.09 -8.83
C THR A 548 11.56 -30.59 -9.15
N LEU A 549 11.37 -29.74 -8.13
CA LEU A 549 11.16 -28.30 -8.25
C LEU A 549 9.86 -27.92 -9.00
N ASP A 550 8.98 -28.89 -9.24
CA ASP A 550 7.67 -28.63 -9.83
C ASP A 550 6.73 -27.94 -8.83
N THR A 551 5.76 -27.18 -9.35
CA THR A 551 4.73 -26.57 -8.52
C THR A 551 3.82 -27.65 -7.92
N VAL A 552 3.81 -27.75 -6.60
CA VAL A 552 2.89 -28.61 -5.83
C VAL A 552 1.57 -27.89 -5.56
N LYS A 553 1.63 -26.60 -5.21
CA LYS A 553 0.45 -25.82 -4.80
C LYS A 553 0.64 -24.34 -5.16
N VAL A 554 -0.32 -23.77 -5.88
CA VAL A 554 -0.40 -22.30 -6.06
C VAL A 554 -1.14 -21.71 -4.87
N LEU A 555 -0.59 -20.64 -4.28
CA LEU A 555 -1.17 -19.94 -3.13
C LEU A 555 -1.98 -18.71 -3.60
N PRO A 556 -2.89 -18.17 -2.77
CA PRO A 556 -3.59 -16.93 -3.10
C PRO A 556 -2.62 -15.79 -3.39
N LYS A 557 -3.02 -14.85 -4.24
CA LYS A 557 -2.23 -13.64 -4.50
C LYS A 557 -2.06 -12.81 -3.23
N VAL A 558 -0.87 -12.25 -3.08
CA VAL A 558 -0.51 -11.40 -1.94
C VAL A 558 -1.28 -10.07 -2.05
N PRO A 559 -2.00 -9.63 -1.00
CA PRO A 559 -2.65 -8.33 -1.00
C PRO A 559 -1.62 -7.19 -1.16
N SER A 560 -2.04 -6.09 -1.77
CA SER A 560 -1.24 -4.88 -1.99
C SER A 560 -1.86 -3.71 -1.22
N SER A 561 -2.41 -2.69 -1.91
CA SER A 561 -3.16 -1.58 -1.38
C SER A 561 -4.64 -1.73 -1.73
N ILE A 562 -5.48 -0.92 -1.08
CA ILE A 562 -6.93 -0.94 -1.30
C ILE A 562 -7.33 -0.49 -2.71
N VAL A 563 -6.49 0.30 -3.39
CA VAL A 563 -6.78 0.85 -4.73
C VAL A 563 -6.09 0.10 -5.87
N ASP A 564 -5.08 -0.72 -5.55
CA ASP A 564 -4.26 -1.40 -6.54
C ASP A 564 -3.90 -2.83 -6.10
N PRO A 565 -4.59 -3.85 -6.63
CA PRO A 565 -4.26 -5.25 -6.36
C PRO A 565 -2.99 -5.73 -7.10
N THR A 566 -2.38 -4.89 -7.93
CA THR A 566 -1.20 -5.21 -8.76
C THR A 566 0.12 -4.65 -8.20
N GLY A 567 0.13 -4.14 -6.96
CA GLY A 567 1.40 -3.97 -6.24
C GLY A 567 2.03 -5.30 -5.88
N GLY A 568 3.28 -5.29 -5.44
CA GLY A 568 4.09 -6.47 -5.17
C GLY A 568 5.03 -6.28 -3.99
N ARG A 569 5.68 -7.37 -3.58
CA ARG A 569 6.52 -7.44 -2.39
C ARG A 569 7.98 -7.77 -2.65
N THR A 570 8.34 -8.30 -3.81
CA THR A 570 9.76 -8.51 -4.15
C THR A 570 10.29 -7.35 -4.97
N TYR A 571 11.60 -7.32 -5.19
CA TYR A 571 12.24 -6.35 -6.06
C TYR A 571 11.53 -6.25 -7.43
N PRO A 572 11.37 -5.02 -7.99
CA PRO A 572 11.77 -3.72 -7.44
C PRO A 572 10.76 -3.09 -6.48
N LEU A 573 9.60 -3.71 -6.22
CA LEU A 573 8.61 -3.15 -5.28
C LEU A 573 9.03 -3.36 -3.82
N GLU A 574 9.94 -4.30 -3.57
CA GLU A 574 10.80 -4.52 -2.38
C GLU A 574 10.13 -4.25 -1.02
N GLY A 575 9.52 -5.28 -0.46
CA GLY A 575 9.30 -5.43 0.97
C GLY A 575 10.41 -6.25 1.60
N THR A 576 10.13 -6.84 2.77
CA THR A 576 11.04 -7.79 3.43
C THR A 576 10.30 -8.97 4.00
N GLN A 577 10.85 -10.16 3.81
CA GLN A 577 10.32 -11.41 4.35
C GLN A 577 11.12 -11.87 5.58
N VAL A 578 10.40 -12.28 6.63
CA VAL A 578 10.93 -13.00 7.78
C VAL A 578 10.04 -14.20 8.11
N LEU A 579 10.56 -15.12 8.91
CA LEU A 579 9.82 -16.27 9.41
C LEU A 579 9.39 -16.03 10.84
N MET A 580 8.10 -16.24 11.14
CA MET A 580 7.61 -16.16 12.50
C MET A 580 8.33 -17.16 13.41
N PRO A 581 8.51 -16.83 14.71
CA PRO A 581 9.22 -17.71 15.61
C PRO A 581 8.55 -19.06 15.77
N GLN A 582 9.33 -20.13 15.66
CA GLN A 582 8.83 -21.48 15.93
C GLN A 582 9.29 -21.95 17.31
N TYR A 583 8.39 -22.60 18.04
CA TYR A 583 8.62 -23.08 19.41
C TYR A 583 8.53 -24.61 19.44
N TYR A 584 9.40 -25.26 20.20
CA TYR A 584 9.29 -26.70 20.48
C TYR A 584 7.87 -27.03 21.01
N PRO A 585 7.22 -28.13 20.58
CA PRO A 585 7.73 -29.23 19.73
C PRO A 585 7.72 -28.98 18.21
N TYR A 586 7.44 -27.74 17.77
CA TYR A 586 7.40 -27.32 16.36
C TYR A 586 6.24 -27.91 15.54
N ASP A 587 5.11 -28.18 16.19
CA ASP A 587 3.92 -28.73 15.53
C ASP A 587 3.00 -27.65 14.92
N ALA A 588 3.19 -26.39 15.30
CA ALA A 588 2.45 -25.27 14.69
C ALA A 588 2.94 -25.03 13.24
N PRO A 589 2.03 -24.72 12.29
CA PRO A 589 2.41 -24.33 10.94
C PRO A 589 3.42 -23.17 10.95
N LEU A 590 4.38 -23.20 10.05
CA LEU A 590 5.30 -22.08 9.84
C LEU A 590 4.54 -20.92 9.19
N GLU A 591 4.54 -19.77 9.86
CA GLU A 591 3.97 -18.53 9.32
C GLU A 591 5.10 -17.69 8.69
N VAL A 592 4.89 -17.27 7.43
CA VAL A 592 5.76 -16.35 6.69
C VAL A 592 5.18 -14.94 6.84
N LEU A 593 6.01 -13.98 7.23
CA LEU A 593 5.64 -12.56 7.36
C LEU A 593 6.37 -11.74 6.29
N ILE A 594 5.63 -10.88 5.59
CA ILE A 594 6.19 -9.95 4.60
C ILE A 594 5.69 -8.54 4.93
N CYS A 595 6.60 -7.60 5.14
CA CYS A 595 6.27 -6.21 5.44
C CYS A 595 6.73 -5.27 4.33
N GLY A 596 5.94 -4.24 4.04
CA GLY A 596 6.27 -3.27 3.01
C GLY A 596 6.17 -3.85 1.60
N GLY A 597 6.72 -3.14 0.63
CA GLY A 597 6.46 -3.33 -0.79
C GLY A 597 5.93 -2.03 -1.41
N ALA A 598 5.48 -2.06 -2.65
CA ALA A 598 4.89 -0.89 -3.28
C ALA A 598 3.67 -1.24 -4.16
N ALA A 599 2.69 -0.35 -4.15
CA ALA A 599 1.65 -0.27 -5.18
C ALA A 599 2.26 0.29 -6.47
N ARG A 600 1.67 -0.02 -7.62
CA ARG A 600 2.08 0.56 -8.91
C ARG A 600 1.41 1.90 -9.15
N GLN A 601 0.14 2.02 -8.78
CA GLN A 601 -0.66 3.22 -9.04
C GLN A 601 -1.57 3.55 -7.85
N PRO A 602 -1.31 4.64 -7.12
CA PRO A 602 -0.09 5.44 -7.18
C PRO A 602 1.14 4.62 -6.72
N ALA A 603 2.34 5.04 -7.14
CA ALA A 603 3.61 4.39 -6.76
C ALA A 603 3.99 4.70 -5.30
N TRP A 604 3.17 4.22 -4.36
CA TRP A 604 3.36 4.41 -2.93
C TRP A 604 3.84 3.11 -2.28
N GLY A 605 4.70 3.25 -1.27
CA GLY A 605 5.03 2.17 -0.38
C GLY A 605 3.78 1.62 0.31
N LEU A 606 3.78 0.34 0.62
CA LEU A 606 2.68 -0.31 1.33
C LEU A 606 2.77 -0.02 2.83
N ASP A 607 1.66 0.36 3.43
CA ASP A 607 1.48 0.64 4.87
C ASP A 607 0.94 -0.59 5.62
N ASN A 608 1.34 -1.79 5.18
CA ASN A 608 0.85 -3.03 5.75
C ASN A 608 1.88 -4.16 5.65
N CYS A 609 1.74 -5.09 6.57
CA CYS A 609 2.38 -6.39 6.55
C CYS A 609 1.34 -7.47 6.27
N VAL A 610 1.77 -8.53 5.62
CA VAL A 610 0.94 -9.69 5.31
C VAL A 610 1.60 -10.96 5.82
N SER A 611 0.80 -11.86 6.37
CA SER A 611 1.28 -13.16 6.82
C SER A 611 0.45 -14.31 6.29
N ILE A 612 1.09 -15.46 6.09
CA ILE A 612 0.44 -16.69 5.62
C ILE A 612 1.07 -17.90 6.28
N GLU A 613 0.27 -18.93 6.52
CA GLU A 613 0.73 -20.29 6.86
C GLU A 613 0.66 -21.14 5.58
N PRO A 614 1.77 -21.34 4.83
CA PRO A 614 1.71 -21.97 3.50
C PRO A 614 1.22 -23.42 3.55
N ASP A 615 1.62 -24.15 4.59
CA ASP A 615 1.28 -25.56 4.82
C ASP A 615 -0.15 -25.77 5.34
N ALA A 616 -0.89 -24.71 5.65
CA ALA A 616 -2.28 -24.84 6.07
C ALA A 616 -3.12 -25.51 4.95
N PRO A 617 -4.17 -26.29 5.31
CA PRO A 617 -5.07 -26.89 4.32
C PRO A 617 -5.69 -25.86 3.38
N ASN A 618 -6.07 -24.69 3.92
CA ASN A 618 -6.57 -23.55 3.16
C ASN A 618 -5.78 -22.27 3.55
N PRO A 619 -4.60 -22.03 2.94
CA PRO A 619 -3.76 -20.88 3.26
C PRO A 619 -4.47 -19.59 2.88
N GLN A 620 -4.46 -18.61 3.79
CA GLN A 620 -5.04 -17.29 3.58
C GLN A 620 -4.07 -16.22 4.06
N TRP A 621 -4.00 -15.10 3.35
CA TRP A 621 -3.23 -13.95 3.79
C TRP A 621 -3.98 -13.21 4.89
N THR A 622 -3.31 -12.99 6.02
CA THR A 622 -3.72 -12.00 7.02
C THR A 622 -3.04 -10.68 6.69
N LEU A 623 -3.77 -9.56 6.67
CA LEU A 623 -3.22 -8.21 6.51
C LEU A 623 -3.26 -7.47 7.85
N GLU A 624 -2.14 -6.87 8.24
CA GLU A 624 -2.02 -5.99 9.41
C GLU A 624 -1.47 -4.63 8.97
N ARG A 625 -2.04 -3.52 9.49
CA ARG A 625 -1.51 -2.18 9.23
C ARG A 625 -0.09 -2.03 9.81
N MET A 626 0.72 -1.26 9.12
CA MET A 626 2.06 -0.82 9.52
C MET A 626 2.04 0.71 9.68
N PRO A 627 2.69 1.28 10.72
CA PRO A 627 2.58 2.71 11.04
C PRO A 627 3.05 3.70 9.98
N SER A 628 3.85 3.26 9.00
CA SER A 628 4.28 4.07 7.87
C SER A 628 4.25 3.25 6.58
N ARG A 629 4.08 3.93 5.44
CA ARG A 629 4.31 3.33 4.11
C ARG A 629 5.79 3.01 3.96
N ARG A 630 6.13 1.82 3.47
CA ARG A 630 7.54 1.43 3.33
C ARG A 630 7.78 0.54 2.12
N VAL A 631 8.63 1.01 1.22
CA VAL A 631 9.33 0.26 0.17
C VAL A 631 10.83 0.25 0.49
N MET A 632 11.55 -0.81 0.11
CA MET A 632 12.94 -1.10 0.50
C MET A 632 13.13 -1.15 2.01
N SER A 633 12.19 -1.78 2.70
CA SER A 633 12.37 -2.06 4.13
C SER A 633 13.53 -3.01 4.35
N CYS A 634 14.08 -3.01 5.56
CA CYS A 634 14.85 -4.13 6.09
C CYS A 634 14.18 -4.65 7.36
N MET A 635 14.39 -5.93 7.67
CA MET A 635 13.90 -6.53 8.92
C MET A 635 14.99 -7.37 9.58
N ALA A 636 15.32 -7.05 10.83
CA ALA A 636 16.22 -7.84 11.66
C ALA A 636 15.42 -8.71 12.64
N THR A 637 15.77 -9.99 12.73
CA THR A 637 15.20 -10.92 13.71
C THR A 637 15.95 -10.78 15.04
N LEU A 638 15.23 -10.55 16.14
CA LEU A 638 15.84 -10.32 17.46
C LEU A 638 15.82 -11.59 18.33
N PRO A 639 16.75 -11.74 19.29
CA PRO A 639 16.86 -12.95 20.12
C PRO A 639 15.62 -13.33 20.93
N ASP A 640 14.73 -12.36 21.21
CA ASP A 640 13.55 -12.55 22.04
C ASP A 640 12.27 -12.92 21.25
N GLY A 641 12.38 -13.06 19.92
CA GLY A 641 11.27 -13.42 19.02
C GLY A 641 10.55 -12.22 18.40
N THR A 642 10.99 -11.00 18.67
CA THR A 642 10.50 -9.79 18.01
C THR A 642 11.30 -9.49 16.74
N PHE A 643 10.74 -8.66 15.85
CA PHE A 643 11.41 -8.20 14.64
C PHE A 643 11.51 -6.68 14.64
N LEU A 644 12.65 -6.15 14.20
CA LEU A 644 12.83 -4.72 13.98
C LEU A 644 12.72 -4.43 12.48
N ILE A 645 11.75 -3.61 12.10
CA ILE A 645 11.57 -3.09 10.74
C ILE A 645 12.21 -1.70 10.68
N LEU A 646 13.06 -1.46 9.69
CA LEU A 646 13.81 -0.22 9.52
C LEU A 646 14.03 0.10 8.03
N ASN A 647 14.63 1.27 7.76
CA ASN A 647 15.04 1.73 6.42
C ASN A 647 13.92 1.90 5.38
N GLY A 648 14.26 2.36 4.18
CA GLY A 648 13.33 2.47 3.06
C GLY A 648 12.61 3.80 2.96
N ALA A 649 11.62 3.86 2.07
CA ALA A 649 11.01 5.08 1.58
C ALA A 649 9.47 4.97 1.57
N GLU A 650 8.76 6.10 1.59
CA GLU A 650 7.28 6.10 1.55
C GLU A 650 6.71 6.03 0.14
N ILE A 651 7.50 6.40 -0.89
CA ILE A 651 7.06 6.39 -2.29
C ILE A 651 8.15 5.84 -3.22
N GLY A 652 7.70 5.32 -4.36
CA GLY A 652 8.57 4.82 -5.43
C GLY A 652 8.82 3.32 -5.37
N ALA A 653 10.00 2.93 -5.83
CA ALA A 653 10.45 1.55 -5.94
C ALA A 653 11.97 1.46 -5.68
N ALA A 654 12.46 0.26 -5.44
CA ALA A 654 13.88 -0.04 -5.38
C ALA A 654 14.58 0.22 -6.71
N GLY A 655 15.77 0.80 -6.65
CA GLY A 655 16.56 1.24 -7.79
C GLY A 655 17.06 2.67 -7.65
N PHE A 656 18.07 3.01 -8.45
CA PHE A 656 18.72 4.32 -8.41
C PHE A 656 17.76 5.47 -8.76
N GLY A 657 17.62 6.43 -7.84
CA GLY A 657 16.77 7.61 -8.02
C GLY A 657 15.26 7.33 -8.13
N LEU A 658 14.79 6.12 -7.81
CA LEU A 658 13.40 5.70 -8.02
C LEU A 658 12.48 5.91 -6.81
N ALA A 659 13.03 6.27 -5.66
CA ALA A 659 12.29 6.39 -4.41
C ALA A 659 12.59 7.68 -3.66
N ASP A 660 11.66 8.07 -2.78
CA ASP A 660 11.72 9.32 -2.05
C ASP A 660 10.90 9.26 -0.75
N GLN A 661 11.04 10.28 0.10
CA GLN A 661 10.42 10.38 1.42
C GLN A 661 10.93 9.26 2.33
N SER A 662 12.21 9.36 2.70
CA SER A 662 12.87 8.36 3.57
C SER A 662 12.11 8.14 4.89
N ASN A 663 12.00 6.87 5.27
CA ASN A 663 11.52 6.48 6.59
C ASN A 663 12.65 6.63 7.61
N LEU A 664 12.41 7.42 8.66
CA LEU A 664 13.42 7.67 9.70
C LEU A 664 13.16 6.90 11.00
N ASN A 665 11.93 6.43 11.25
CA ASN A 665 11.61 5.65 12.43
C ASN A 665 11.84 4.15 12.18
N ALA A 666 12.26 3.44 13.23
CA ALA A 666 12.11 1.99 13.27
C ALA A 666 10.70 1.59 13.74
N VAL A 667 10.31 0.34 13.50
CA VAL A 667 9.07 -0.27 14.00
C VAL A 667 9.40 -1.63 14.61
N LEU A 668 8.97 -1.87 15.84
CA LEU A 668 9.11 -3.18 16.47
C LEU A 668 7.83 -3.99 16.25
N TYR A 669 7.97 -5.18 15.68
CA TYR A 669 6.92 -6.18 15.54
C TYR A 669 7.03 -7.24 16.64
N ASP A 670 6.02 -7.34 17.50
CA ASP A 670 5.93 -8.37 18.54
C ASP A 670 4.87 -9.42 18.19
N SER A 671 5.32 -10.53 17.61
CA SER A 671 4.49 -11.66 17.18
C SER A 671 3.69 -12.31 18.32
N ARG A 672 4.11 -12.11 19.57
CA ARG A 672 3.47 -12.67 20.78
C ARG A 672 2.20 -11.92 21.15
N LYS A 673 2.02 -10.68 20.67
CA LYS A 673 0.80 -9.90 20.87
C LYS A 673 -0.32 -10.38 19.93
N PRO A 674 -1.60 -10.13 20.27
CA PRO A 674 -2.70 -10.39 19.34
C PRO A 674 -2.49 -9.68 18.00
N LYS A 675 -2.94 -10.31 16.91
CA LYS A 675 -2.98 -9.69 15.57
C LYS A 675 -3.63 -8.30 15.65
N HIS A 676 -3.16 -7.38 14.82
CA HIS A 676 -3.50 -5.96 14.78
C HIS A 676 -3.04 -5.12 15.98
N LYS A 677 -2.28 -5.71 16.92
CA LYS A 677 -1.71 -5.00 18.09
C LYS A 677 -0.20 -5.26 18.26
N ARG A 678 0.47 -5.58 17.15
CA ARG A 678 1.86 -6.08 17.14
C ARG A 678 2.91 -5.01 16.85
N MET A 679 2.51 -3.82 16.40
CA MET A 679 3.43 -2.77 15.94
C MET A 679 3.66 -1.71 17.02
N SER A 680 4.93 -1.40 17.27
CA SER A 680 5.35 -0.27 18.12
C SER A 680 6.23 0.69 17.30
N ILE A 681 5.94 2.00 17.33
CA ILE A 681 6.78 3.01 16.69
C ILE A 681 7.99 3.28 17.60
N MET A 682 9.18 3.02 17.09
CA MET A 682 10.42 3.06 17.85
C MET A 682 11.18 4.37 17.58
N ALA A 683 12.40 4.48 18.10
CA ALA A 683 13.26 5.65 17.91
C ALA A 683 13.52 5.97 16.42
N ASN A 684 13.86 7.24 16.16
CA ASN A 684 14.22 7.74 14.84
C ASN A 684 15.74 7.84 14.68
N THR A 685 16.24 7.60 13.46
CA THR A 685 17.57 8.02 13.01
C THR A 685 17.49 9.38 12.33
N THR A 686 18.64 10.04 12.16
CA THR A 686 18.79 11.23 11.30
C THR A 686 19.38 10.88 9.93
N ILE A 687 19.66 9.61 9.67
CA ILE A 687 20.30 9.14 8.44
C ILE A 687 19.25 8.44 7.57
N ALA A 688 19.04 8.93 6.36
CA ALA A 688 18.17 8.30 5.38
C ALA A 688 18.84 7.03 4.83
N ARG A 689 18.28 5.87 5.17
CA ARG A 689 18.71 4.56 4.69
C ARG A 689 17.79 4.14 3.56
N MET A 690 18.21 4.39 2.32
CA MET A 690 17.41 4.23 1.10
C MET A 690 17.79 2.91 0.39
N TYR A 691 17.76 2.90 -0.93
CA TYR A 691 18.13 1.75 -1.75
C TYR A 691 19.55 1.24 -1.44
N HIS A 692 19.73 -0.08 -1.36
CA HIS A 692 20.95 -0.75 -0.86
C HIS A 692 21.34 -0.43 0.60
N SER A 693 20.37 -0.12 1.45
CA SER A 693 20.59 -0.17 2.89
C SER A 693 20.30 -1.56 3.44
N GLU A 694 21.00 -1.94 4.51
CA GLU A 694 20.92 -3.28 5.09
C GLU A 694 20.77 -3.25 6.62
N ALA A 695 20.28 -4.36 7.16
CA ALA A 695 20.15 -4.56 8.60
C ALA A 695 20.43 -6.02 9.00
N VAL A 696 21.33 -6.23 9.95
CA VAL A 696 21.67 -7.57 10.47
C VAL A 696 21.81 -7.56 11.99
N LEU A 697 21.47 -8.67 12.64
CA LEU A 697 21.67 -8.80 14.08
C LEU A 697 23.14 -9.10 14.40
N MET A 698 23.71 -8.35 15.34
CA MET A 698 25.05 -8.57 15.85
C MET A 698 25.07 -9.62 16.97
N ASP A 699 26.22 -10.26 17.16
CA ASP A 699 26.39 -11.28 18.21
C ASP A 699 26.21 -10.73 19.64
N ASP A 700 26.24 -9.42 19.84
CA ASP A 700 25.98 -8.77 21.14
C ASP A 700 24.49 -8.41 21.36
N GLY A 701 23.62 -8.70 20.40
CA GLY A 701 22.19 -8.42 20.47
C GLY A 701 21.77 -7.04 19.96
N ARG A 702 22.69 -6.18 19.50
CA ARG A 702 22.36 -4.95 18.77
C ARG A 702 22.04 -5.26 17.31
N VAL A 703 21.36 -4.34 16.62
CA VAL A 703 21.12 -4.44 15.17
C VAL A 703 22.06 -3.48 14.46
N LEU A 704 22.92 -3.98 13.59
CA LEU A 704 23.73 -3.16 12.71
C LEU A 704 22.87 -2.62 11.56
N VAL A 705 23.05 -1.35 11.23
CA VAL A 705 22.41 -0.66 10.11
C VAL A 705 23.48 -0.03 9.21
N SER A 706 23.50 -0.42 7.94
CA SER A 706 24.53 -0.06 6.95
C SER A 706 23.92 0.33 5.60
N GLY A 707 24.74 0.84 4.66
CA GLY A 707 24.28 1.37 3.38
C GLY A 707 23.50 2.68 3.54
N SER A 708 23.12 3.44 2.53
CA SER A 708 22.71 3.15 1.15
C SER A 708 23.50 3.96 0.11
N ASP A 709 23.40 3.62 -1.17
CA ASP A 709 23.79 4.44 -2.34
C ASP A 709 22.57 4.67 -3.28
N PRO A 710 21.65 5.59 -2.93
CA PRO A 710 20.45 5.79 -3.73
C PRO A 710 20.68 6.38 -5.13
N GLU A 711 21.88 6.92 -5.42
CA GLU A 711 22.26 7.53 -6.71
C GLU A 711 21.21 8.52 -7.25
N ASP A 712 20.70 9.38 -6.37
CA ASP A 712 19.56 10.26 -6.61
C ASP A 712 19.95 11.74 -6.75
N GLN A 713 21.14 11.99 -7.30
CA GLN A 713 21.71 13.32 -7.52
C GLN A 713 21.92 14.13 -6.21
N GLY A 714 22.20 13.42 -5.12
CA GLY A 714 22.54 14.02 -3.82
C GLY A 714 21.34 14.47 -3.01
N LYS A 715 20.13 13.99 -3.35
CA LYS A 715 18.92 14.26 -2.57
C LYS A 715 18.98 13.53 -1.23
N HIS A 716 19.43 12.28 -1.24
CA HIS A 716 19.78 11.53 -0.05
C HIS A 716 21.29 11.20 -0.10
N PRO A 717 22.02 11.31 1.02
CA PRO A 717 23.45 10.99 1.04
C PRO A 717 23.73 9.53 0.71
N GLN A 718 24.85 9.28 0.01
CA GLN A 718 25.49 7.97 0.00
C GLN A 718 26.13 7.71 1.36
N GLU A 719 25.89 6.54 1.95
CA GLU A 719 26.04 6.37 3.39
C GLU A 719 27.05 5.29 3.78
N HIS A 720 28.26 5.78 4.09
CA HIS A 720 29.38 4.99 4.60
C HIS A 720 29.32 4.77 6.11
N ARG A 721 28.53 5.56 6.86
CA ARG A 721 28.47 5.46 8.32
C ARG A 721 27.67 4.25 8.72
N LEU A 722 28.21 3.49 9.65
CA LEU A 722 27.51 2.39 10.30
C LEU A 722 26.81 2.93 11.56
N GLU A 723 25.53 2.64 11.69
CA GLU A 723 24.78 2.84 12.93
C GLU A 723 24.42 1.49 13.54
N VAL A 724 24.13 1.51 14.83
CA VAL A 724 23.45 0.42 15.49
C VAL A 724 22.14 0.91 16.07
N PHE A 725 21.10 0.08 15.96
CA PHE A 725 19.93 0.21 16.80
C PHE A 725 20.14 -0.64 18.05
N LEU A 726 20.00 -0.03 19.22
CA LEU A 726 20.01 -0.67 20.53
C LEU A 726 18.56 -0.97 20.92
N PRO A 727 18.13 -2.25 20.92
CA PRO A 727 16.77 -2.60 21.28
C PRO A 727 16.49 -2.36 22.77
N PRO A 728 15.22 -2.29 23.19
CA PRO A 728 14.85 -2.00 24.58
C PRO A 728 15.50 -2.95 25.60
N TYR A 729 15.72 -4.21 25.23
CA TYR A 729 16.38 -5.18 26.11
C TYR A 729 17.84 -4.81 26.44
N ILE A 730 18.58 -4.20 25.51
CA ILE A 730 19.95 -3.72 25.74
C ILE A 730 19.93 -2.47 26.64
N LEU A 731 18.94 -1.60 26.45
CA LEU A 731 18.81 -0.35 27.20
C LEU A 731 18.17 -0.50 28.57
N SER A 732 17.75 -1.71 28.96
CA SER A 732 17.09 -1.98 30.23
C SER A 732 17.99 -1.77 31.46
N GLY A 733 19.32 -1.84 31.28
CA GLY A 733 20.31 -1.80 32.35
C GLY A 733 20.54 -3.16 33.03
N ALA A 734 19.80 -4.20 32.65
CA ALA A 734 20.06 -5.56 33.10
C ALA A 734 21.36 -6.08 32.46
N PRO A 735 22.26 -6.75 33.21
CA PRO A 735 23.48 -7.31 32.67
C PRO A 735 23.14 -8.44 31.69
N GLN A 736 23.84 -8.49 30.56
CA GLN A 736 23.71 -9.61 29.64
C GLN A 736 24.23 -10.90 30.28
N PRO A 737 23.48 -12.01 30.23
CA PRO A 737 23.94 -13.26 30.80
C PRO A 737 25.13 -13.83 30.02
N THR A 738 25.99 -14.58 30.69
CA THR A 738 27.11 -15.29 30.07
C THR A 738 26.93 -16.80 30.23
N PHE A 739 27.37 -17.57 29.24
CA PHE A 739 27.27 -19.03 29.29
C PHE A 739 28.41 -19.71 28.55
N ASP A 740 28.73 -20.94 28.94
CA ASP A 740 29.68 -21.83 28.28
C ASP A 740 28.96 -22.94 27.51
N LEU A 741 29.44 -23.17 26.29
CA LEU A 741 28.91 -24.17 25.38
C LEU A 741 30.08 -25.04 24.88
N PRO A 742 30.30 -26.23 25.48
CA PRO A 742 31.46 -27.07 25.18
C PRO A 742 31.37 -27.77 23.82
N GLN A 743 30.16 -27.96 23.29
CA GLN A 743 29.93 -28.58 21.98
C GLN A 743 29.01 -27.70 21.15
N ASN A 744 29.47 -27.37 19.94
CA ASN A 744 28.76 -26.51 19.01
C ASN A 744 28.49 -27.18 17.65
N ASP A 745 28.74 -28.48 17.50
CA ASP A 745 28.32 -29.25 16.32
C ASP A 745 27.23 -30.24 16.75
N TRP A 746 26.01 -29.98 16.31
CA TRP A 746 24.79 -30.55 16.83
C TRP A 746 24.10 -31.44 15.81
N ILE A 747 23.59 -32.55 16.30
CA ILE A 747 22.68 -33.46 15.60
C ILE A 747 21.26 -33.11 16.07
N TRP A 748 20.31 -33.10 15.14
CA TRP A 748 18.91 -32.84 15.46
C TRP A 748 18.39 -33.77 16.57
N GLU A 749 17.45 -33.26 17.36
CA GLU A 749 16.77 -33.97 18.45
C GLU A 749 17.68 -34.54 19.54
N THR A 750 18.98 -34.24 19.52
CA THR A 750 19.95 -34.61 20.54
C THR A 750 20.02 -33.54 21.63
N ASP A 751 20.29 -33.96 22.86
CA ASP A 751 20.40 -33.08 24.01
C ASP A 751 21.86 -32.62 24.20
N TYR A 752 22.07 -31.31 24.36
CA TYR A 752 23.39 -30.70 24.53
C TYR A 752 23.46 -29.91 25.83
N SER A 753 24.58 -30.05 26.54
CA SER A 753 24.81 -29.33 27.80
C SER A 753 25.40 -27.95 27.55
N PHE A 754 24.96 -26.98 28.34
CA PHE A 754 25.58 -25.66 28.47
C PHE A 754 25.52 -25.21 29.93
N THR A 755 26.41 -24.29 30.31
CA THR A 755 26.49 -23.81 31.69
C THR A 755 26.34 -22.30 31.72
N ILE A 756 25.37 -21.78 32.45
CA ILE A 756 25.25 -20.34 32.68
C ILE A 756 26.34 -19.93 33.69
N THR A 757 27.19 -18.98 33.32
CA THR A 757 28.35 -18.56 34.13
C THR A 757 28.11 -17.25 34.88
N SER A 758 27.10 -16.49 34.50
CA SER A 758 26.66 -15.29 35.23
C SER A 758 25.59 -15.61 36.27
N ALA A 759 25.36 -14.67 37.19
CA ALA A 759 24.11 -14.67 37.96
C ALA A 759 22.92 -14.42 37.02
N THR A 760 21.76 -14.97 37.36
CA THR A 760 20.50 -14.79 36.62
C THR A 760 19.39 -14.39 37.58
N SER A 761 18.43 -13.63 37.08
CA SER A 761 17.38 -13.00 37.90
C SER A 761 15.98 -13.09 37.32
N GLY A 762 15.86 -13.39 36.03
CA GLY A 762 14.64 -13.54 35.27
C GLY A 762 14.42 -14.97 34.77
N ALA A 763 13.38 -15.12 33.95
CA ALA A 763 13.06 -16.39 33.32
C ALA A 763 14.04 -16.66 32.18
N ILE A 764 14.72 -17.81 32.24
CA ILE A 764 15.67 -18.20 31.20
C ILE A 764 14.92 -18.61 29.93
N LYS A 765 15.47 -18.23 28.78
CA LYS A 765 15.10 -18.78 27.47
C LYS A 765 16.34 -19.10 26.67
N VAL A 766 16.18 -19.99 25.69
CA VAL A 766 17.20 -20.25 24.67
C VAL A 766 16.57 -19.95 23.32
N SER A 767 17.27 -19.21 22.47
CA SER A 767 16.89 -19.02 21.07
C SER A 767 18.05 -19.36 20.14
N LEU A 768 17.71 -19.86 18.95
CA LEU A 768 18.63 -20.18 17.86
C LEU A 768 18.22 -19.36 16.64
N LEU A 769 19.12 -18.49 16.17
CA LEU A 769 18.87 -17.64 15.02
C LEU A 769 19.73 -18.10 13.85
N GLY A 770 19.12 -18.40 12.71
CA GLY A 770 19.84 -18.80 11.49
C GLY A 770 20.87 -17.74 11.07
N SER A 771 21.95 -18.20 10.44
CA SER A 771 22.87 -17.30 9.74
C SER A 771 22.13 -16.62 8.60
N GLU A 772 22.34 -15.31 8.46
CA GLU A 772 21.66 -14.50 7.47
C GLU A 772 22.66 -13.71 6.61
N SER A 773 22.32 -13.48 5.35
CA SER A 773 22.94 -12.47 4.50
C SER A 773 21.87 -11.47 4.10
N SER A 774 22.11 -10.18 4.34
CA SER A 774 21.18 -9.11 4.00
C SER A 774 21.64 -8.40 2.72
N THR A 775 20.75 -8.33 1.73
CA THR A 775 20.87 -7.44 0.57
C THR A 775 19.48 -7.09 0.01
N HIS A 776 19.21 -5.86 -0.43
CA HIS A 776 17.98 -5.45 -1.15
C HIS A 776 16.69 -5.86 -0.45
N GLY A 777 16.62 -5.60 0.86
CA GLY A 777 15.45 -5.96 1.67
C GLY A 777 15.24 -7.47 1.82
N SER A 778 16.22 -8.30 1.45
CA SER A 778 16.19 -9.77 1.56
C SER A 778 17.21 -10.26 2.58
N SER A 779 16.74 -10.90 3.65
CA SER A 779 17.58 -11.55 4.68
C SER A 779 17.63 -13.07 4.45
N MET A 780 18.47 -13.49 3.51
CA MET A 780 18.57 -14.89 3.09
C MET A 780 19.13 -15.76 4.22
N GLY A 781 18.37 -16.78 4.65
CA GLY A 781 18.75 -17.70 5.73
C GLY A 781 18.23 -17.32 7.13
N ALA A 782 17.64 -16.13 7.28
CA ALA A 782 17.09 -15.68 8.57
C ALA A 782 15.95 -16.59 9.06
N ARG A 783 16.05 -17.05 10.31
CA ARG A 783 15.05 -17.86 11.03
C ARG A 783 15.27 -17.71 12.53
N ILE A 784 14.22 -17.88 13.34
CA ILE A 784 14.36 -18.00 14.80
C ILE A 784 13.58 -19.20 15.35
N LEU A 785 14.26 -19.97 16.20
CA LEU A 785 13.76 -21.17 16.82
C LEU A 785 13.94 -21.09 18.34
N PHE A 786 12.92 -21.53 19.08
CA PHE A 786 12.94 -21.64 20.54
C PHE A 786 12.88 -23.13 20.94
N PRO A 787 14.04 -23.78 21.20
CA PRO A 787 14.08 -25.16 21.64
C PRO A 787 13.60 -25.34 23.08
N SER A 788 13.22 -26.57 23.44
CA SER A 788 13.06 -26.95 24.84
C SER A 788 14.41 -27.05 25.53
N PHE A 789 14.48 -26.63 26.77
CA PHE A 789 15.65 -26.80 27.62
C PHE A 789 15.24 -27.01 29.07
N SER A 790 16.16 -27.48 29.90
CA SER A 790 16.00 -27.59 31.35
C SER A 790 17.30 -27.23 32.06
N CYS A 791 17.22 -26.75 33.30
CA CYS A 791 18.39 -26.38 34.10
C CYS A 791 18.29 -26.95 35.52
N ALA A 792 19.41 -27.45 36.04
CA ALA A 792 19.62 -27.79 37.43
C ALA A 792 20.71 -26.86 38.00
N GLY A 793 20.28 -25.79 38.68
CA GLY A 793 21.16 -24.68 39.02
C GLY A 793 21.65 -23.98 37.75
N THR A 794 22.97 -23.85 37.59
CA THR A 794 23.60 -23.24 36.41
C THR A 794 23.85 -24.22 35.26
N SER A 795 23.71 -25.53 35.50
CA SER A 795 23.92 -26.56 34.48
C SER A 795 22.61 -26.79 33.73
N CYS A 796 22.63 -26.59 32.42
CA CYS A 796 21.46 -26.67 31.56
C CYS A 796 21.66 -27.68 30.44
N THR A 797 20.54 -28.20 29.94
CA THR A 797 20.48 -29.09 28.78
C THR A 797 19.43 -28.56 27.81
N VAL A 798 19.84 -28.32 26.56
CA VAL A 798 18.97 -27.89 25.46
C VAL A 798 18.80 -29.02 24.45
N LYS A 799 17.58 -29.19 23.96
CA LYS A 799 17.29 -30.15 22.88
C LYS A 799 17.46 -29.48 21.52
N ALA A 800 18.30 -30.04 20.66
CA ALA A 800 18.45 -29.55 19.29
C ALA A 800 17.10 -29.63 18.53
N PRO A 801 16.79 -28.67 17.64
CA PRO A 801 15.51 -28.64 16.90
C PRO A 801 15.25 -29.87 16.02
N LYS A 802 14.01 -29.97 15.51
CA LYS A 802 13.50 -31.13 14.76
C LYS A 802 13.88 -31.10 13.28
N GLY A 803 14.87 -31.91 12.90
CA GLY A 803 15.17 -32.24 11.51
C GLY A 803 15.43 -31.06 10.54
N PRO A 804 15.74 -31.36 9.27
CA PRO A 804 16.14 -30.36 8.30
C PRO A 804 14.99 -29.47 7.77
N TYR A 805 13.73 -29.85 7.99
CA TYR A 805 12.57 -29.09 7.50
C TYR A 805 12.06 -28.02 8.47
N VAL A 806 12.32 -28.17 9.77
CA VAL A 806 12.09 -27.11 10.76
C VAL A 806 13.35 -26.28 10.94
N ALA A 807 14.51 -26.95 10.97
CA ALA A 807 15.81 -26.31 11.17
C ALA A 807 16.79 -26.82 10.09
N PRO A 808 16.78 -26.20 8.89
CA PRO A 808 17.70 -26.55 7.81
C PRO A 808 19.14 -26.61 8.27
N VAL A 809 19.94 -27.45 7.60
CA VAL A 809 21.36 -27.57 7.92
C VAL A 809 22.05 -26.22 7.82
N GLY A 810 22.92 -25.91 8.77
CA GLY A 810 23.59 -24.62 8.76
C GLY A 810 24.06 -24.16 10.11
N TRP A 811 24.50 -22.91 10.13
CA TRP A 811 24.99 -22.23 11.32
C TRP A 811 23.89 -21.37 11.94
N TYR A 812 23.81 -21.40 13.27
CA TYR A 812 22.85 -20.68 14.07
C TYR A 812 23.57 -19.97 15.23
N ARG A 813 23.17 -18.73 15.50
CA ARG A 813 23.55 -17.98 16.70
C ARG A 813 22.66 -18.44 17.86
N MET A 814 23.25 -19.08 18.86
CA MET A 814 22.58 -19.44 20.11
C MET A 814 22.69 -18.31 21.11
N PHE A 815 21.54 -17.84 21.61
CA PHE A 815 21.45 -16.89 22.71
C PHE A 815 20.81 -17.56 23.93
N VAL A 816 21.33 -17.22 25.11
CA VAL A 816 20.65 -17.44 26.39
C VAL A 816 20.08 -16.11 26.83
N LEU A 817 18.78 -16.04 27.10
CA LEU A 817 18.13 -14.83 27.59
C LEU A 817 17.87 -14.96 29.09
N ASP A 818 18.14 -13.89 29.84
CA ASP A 818 17.70 -13.70 31.22
C ASP A 818 16.56 -12.67 31.24
N GLY A 819 15.32 -13.14 31.34
CA GLY A 819 14.16 -12.29 31.03
C GLY A 819 14.18 -11.88 29.55
N PRO A 820 14.13 -10.57 29.22
CA PRO A 820 14.24 -10.09 27.84
C PRO A 820 15.69 -9.92 27.36
N THR A 821 16.68 -9.94 28.27
CA THR A 821 18.06 -9.54 27.95
C THR A 821 18.87 -10.73 27.41
N PRO A 822 19.36 -10.66 26.16
CA PRO A 822 20.15 -11.74 25.57
C PRO A 822 21.62 -11.71 26.00
N SER A 823 22.24 -12.88 26.03
CA SER A 823 23.70 -13.03 26.09
C SER A 823 24.37 -12.49 24.83
N HIS A 824 25.70 -12.53 24.78
CA HIS A 824 26.38 -12.64 23.50
C HIS A 824 26.07 -14.00 22.86
N ALA A 825 26.02 -14.07 21.53
CA ALA A 825 25.78 -15.30 20.80
C ALA A 825 26.94 -16.28 20.94
N LYS A 826 26.63 -17.57 20.92
CA LYS A 826 27.59 -18.63 20.55
C LYS A 826 27.09 -19.35 19.31
N TRP A 827 27.94 -19.51 18.32
CA TRP A 827 27.58 -20.16 17.07
C TRP A 827 27.54 -21.67 17.24
N ILE A 828 26.43 -22.28 16.81
CA ILE A 828 26.27 -23.73 16.67
C ILE A 828 26.04 -24.08 15.22
N ARG A 829 26.50 -25.25 14.84
CA ARG A 829 26.25 -25.85 13.55
C ARG A 829 25.29 -27.01 13.73
N LEU A 830 24.20 -27.00 12.98
CA LEU A 830 23.15 -28.01 13.08
C LEU A 830 23.13 -28.88 11.82
N GLY A 831 23.14 -30.20 12.02
CA GLY A 831 22.94 -31.18 10.94
C GLY A 831 24.16 -31.49 10.07
N GLY A 832 25.33 -30.91 10.39
CA GLY A 832 26.58 -31.19 9.70
C GLY A 832 26.63 -30.61 8.27
N ASP A 833 27.17 -31.38 7.33
CA ASP A 833 27.32 -31.00 5.92
C ASP A 833 26.97 -32.19 5.00
N PRO A 834 25.67 -32.51 4.87
CA PRO A 834 25.22 -33.68 4.10
C PRO A 834 25.48 -33.55 2.59
N ALA A 835 25.54 -32.33 2.06
CA ALA A 835 25.86 -32.08 0.66
C ALA A 835 27.38 -32.09 0.36
N GLY A 836 28.22 -32.30 1.38
CA GLY A 836 29.68 -32.38 1.22
C GLY A 836 30.32 -31.08 0.76
N LEU A 837 29.69 -29.95 1.07
CA LEU A 837 30.10 -28.61 0.67
C LEU A 837 31.50 -28.26 1.18
N GLY A 838 31.93 -28.77 2.33
CA GLY A 838 33.27 -28.57 2.86
C GLY A 838 34.40 -29.17 2.00
N ASN A 839 34.07 -30.05 1.05
CA ASN A 839 34.98 -30.57 0.02
C ASN A 839 34.75 -29.90 -1.36
N TRP A 840 33.85 -28.93 -1.46
CA TRP A 840 33.54 -28.21 -2.67
C TRP A 840 33.89 -26.72 -2.53
N PRO A 841 34.36 -26.07 -3.59
CA PRO A 841 34.77 -26.63 -4.87
C PRO A 841 36.14 -27.32 -4.81
N ASN A 842 36.28 -28.53 -5.35
CA ASN A 842 37.57 -29.22 -5.37
C ASN A 842 38.44 -28.78 -6.56
N ALA A 843 38.78 -27.49 -6.58
CA ALA A 843 39.66 -26.88 -7.57
C ALA A 843 40.83 -26.18 -6.87
N GLU A 844 41.97 -26.05 -7.56
CA GLU A 844 43.20 -25.51 -6.94
C GLU A 844 43.01 -24.08 -6.41
N ALA A 845 42.23 -23.26 -7.13
CA ALA A 845 41.91 -21.89 -6.72
C ALA A 845 41.10 -21.78 -5.41
N PHE A 846 40.48 -22.88 -4.96
CA PHE A 846 39.63 -22.93 -3.77
C PHE A 846 40.24 -23.77 -2.63
N LYS A 847 41.53 -24.12 -2.74
CA LYS A 847 42.25 -24.79 -1.66
C LYS A 847 42.85 -23.78 -0.66
N PRO A 848 43.06 -24.16 0.61
CA PRO A 848 42.68 -25.44 1.21
C PRO A 848 41.18 -25.57 1.46
N LEU A 849 40.68 -26.80 1.44
CA LEU A 849 39.28 -27.10 1.74
C LEU A 849 39.12 -27.40 3.23
N PRO A 850 38.06 -26.90 3.89
CA PRO A 850 37.83 -27.14 5.32
C PRO A 850 37.42 -28.58 5.64
N GLY A 851 37.07 -29.39 4.62
CA GLY A 851 36.67 -30.79 4.77
C GLY A 851 35.26 -30.98 5.31
N VAL A 852 34.81 -32.24 5.40
CA VAL A 852 33.49 -32.63 5.94
C VAL A 852 33.58 -33.15 7.38
N GLY A 853 32.51 -33.07 8.18
CA GLY A 853 32.36 -33.68 9.53
C GLY A 853 32.36 -32.67 10.71
N PRO A 854 32.71 -33.01 11.97
CA PRO A 854 32.50 -32.14 13.15
C PRO A 854 33.45 -30.91 13.33
N VAL A 855 32.96 -29.77 13.84
CA VAL A 855 33.71 -28.50 14.08
C VAL A 855 34.94 -28.66 14.99
N ASN A 856 35.00 -29.69 15.84
CA ASN A 856 36.15 -29.96 16.72
C ASN A 856 36.69 -31.37 16.52
N SER A 857 37.61 -31.54 15.57
CA SER A 857 38.57 -32.65 15.62
C SER A 857 39.89 -32.06 16.12
N PRO A 858 40.42 -32.42 17.31
CA PRO A 858 41.71 -31.91 17.74
C PRO A 858 42.72 -32.17 16.62
N LYS A 859 43.44 -31.13 16.19
CA LYS A 859 44.54 -31.26 15.24
C LYS A 859 45.44 -32.37 15.78
N LYS A 860 45.40 -33.56 15.18
CA LYS A 860 46.44 -34.56 15.38
C LYS A 860 47.71 -33.90 14.87
N THR A 861 48.53 -33.41 15.78
CA THR A 861 49.93 -33.10 15.51
C THR A 861 50.57 -34.39 15.02
N THR A 862 50.63 -34.58 13.71
CA THR A 862 51.46 -35.59 13.08
C THR A 862 52.90 -35.19 13.33
N ARG A 863 53.48 -35.69 14.41
CA ARG A 863 54.93 -35.84 14.50
C ARG A 863 55.32 -36.86 13.44
N SER A 864 56.12 -36.43 12.48
CA SER A 864 56.88 -37.31 11.61
C SER A 864 57.86 -38.11 12.47
N GLU A 865 57.68 -39.41 12.57
CA GLU A 865 58.79 -40.31 12.87
C GLU A 865 58.82 -41.40 11.80
N SER A 866 59.61 -41.12 10.77
CA SER A 866 60.24 -42.10 9.91
C SER A 866 61.22 -42.93 10.75
N ALA A 867 60.77 -44.07 11.27
CA ALA A 867 61.65 -45.10 11.81
C ALA A 867 61.64 -46.31 10.88
N VAL A 868 62.70 -46.41 10.08
CA VAL A 868 63.09 -47.59 9.31
C VAL A 868 63.47 -48.71 10.30
N PRO A 869 62.88 -49.91 10.22
CA PRO A 869 63.40 -51.04 10.97
C PRO A 869 64.58 -51.65 10.19
N ARG A 870 65.80 -51.43 10.68
CA ARG A 870 66.93 -52.33 10.40
C ARG A 870 66.81 -53.56 11.30
N SER A 871 66.98 -54.71 10.69
CA SER A 871 67.13 -56.04 11.27
C SER A 871 68.25 -56.10 12.34
N PHE A 872 68.23 -57.14 13.19
CA PHE A 872 69.28 -58.18 13.33
C PHE A 872 69.02 -59.03 14.61
N PHE A 873 68.90 -60.36 14.40
CA PHE A 873 69.25 -61.51 15.25
C PHE A 873 68.69 -61.67 16.68
N GLY A 874 68.21 -62.89 16.95
CA GLY A 874 67.83 -63.42 18.26
C GLY A 874 66.80 -64.51 18.13
#